data_AF-A0A928LFA9-F1
#
_entry.id   AF-A0A928LFA9-F1
#
_cell.length_a   1.000
_cell.length_b   1.000
_cell.length_c   1.000
_cell.angle_alpha   90.00
_cell.angle_beta   90.00
_cell.angle_gamma   90.00
#
_symmetry.space_group_name_H-M   'P 1'
#
loop_
_entity.id
_entity.type
_entity.pdbx_description
1 polymer ?
#
loop_
_entity_poly.entity_id
_entity_poly.type
_entity_poly.pdbx_seq_one_letter_code
_entity_poly.pdbx_strand_id
1 'polypeptide(L)'
;MKKIKTLITAAAVLLSSAGGIVPQNPMLFNADAADGCRVETLNRGISAINTGSGMLVSWRFLANDADNATFNLYRDDQLIYTSNQGDATCYLDAGGNASSSYRVDTLSGSNVISSENCYITSGKNYFDIPMDVPAGGSDYTYSPNDCSVGDVDGDGTYEIFVKWDPSNAQDNSKAGYTGNVYIDCYTLTGSKLWRVDLGRNIRAGAHYTQFLVADFDNDGKAEMTCKTADGTVDGTGKVIGDGSKDYRNSSGYILSGPEYYTLFDGATGAALDTVNYEFPRGNSIKATWGDDYGNRVDRFLGSVMYLDTDHPSAVSVRGYYTRMTVVAYDVVNKKLVKRWAHDSGSDASKGYGNGNHNCMPADVDGDGRQELILGATCIDDNGSVLWCNKKGHGDAMHLGDLLPERNGLELWICHESAPYGVSLIDARNGSTIFHYDASKDTGRCCAGNVLASNKGSEFWGAGSGDVYNSSGNSIGTTRPAQNFLVYWDGDLEREILDGTTITKMMSTTQFATLLSADGCASNNSTKSNPCLTADLFGDWREEVLLRTSDNKAIRVFCTPYTTDKRITTLMHDPHYRNQVSAEQTSYNQPPHTSFYLGSDAQLPARPNVIVDGTLAAPPKPGATLNTAYKYTIKNANSGLYLGVEGNNAQAGADVQQVENEAIWTVQSAGGGYYYVYSSLGDGKTYMLDLDYGKADNGTNIGIYTNTNSDAQLFKFVKNDDGTYTITTKNTKDASCIGISGGSKEAGATVIQWECNDSNDQKWIVEGSLETLKGTLIESLELKDVDYYTKWKLGNNLQTSSLIFGDRDFTFISMPTEIAGSEYILTACDSKYSINELAALTAAKDITVYVGMDTRVENLPQWLSGWTNTNLTANSSNEVTFNFYKKEIKAGEKVILGENGQSSYCVNYIAAVKEIETAPPVTTTTNIVTTTTTTTTTTTAPITAEPTRNYGDANCDGDVNISDVVMIKCYLLNNKKYSISAQGLLNADVQGTGNGVNSQDALAIQKYTLSLINTLPIQ
;
A
#
# COMPACT_ATOMS: atom_id res chain seq x y z
N MET A 1 52.20 -14.47 34.80
CA MET A 1 51.66 -13.18 35.28
C MET A 1 50.34 -12.92 34.56
N LYS A 2 49.29 -12.60 35.35
CA LYS A 2 47.92 -12.10 35.06
C LYS A 2 47.42 -12.08 33.59
N LYS A 3 46.43 -12.91 33.20
CA LYS A 3 44.93 -12.78 33.29
C LYS A 3 44.37 -11.91 32.14
N ILE A 4 43.28 -12.20 31.37
CA ILE A 4 42.16 -13.16 31.42
C ILE A 4 41.44 -13.23 30.03
N LYS A 5 41.06 -14.45 29.64
CA LYS A 5 39.93 -15.01 28.85
C LYS A 5 39.18 -14.25 27.71
N THR A 6 39.18 -14.86 26.51
CA THR A 6 38.01 -15.06 25.62
C THR A 6 38.20 -16.36 24.82
N LEU A 7 37.20 -17.27 24.83
CA LEU A 7 36.95 -18.40 23.91
C LEU A 7 35.67 -19.10 24.47
N ILE A 8 34.68 -19.51 23.68
CA ILE A 8 34.72 -20.64 22.74
C ILE A 8 33.64 -20.52 21.64
N THR A 9 34.04 -21.02 20.48
CA THR A 9 33.43 -21.16 19.16
C THR A 9 32.35 -22.25 19.04
N ALA A 10 31.56 -22.14 17.96
CA ALA A 10 30.51 -23.00 17.43
C ALA A 10 30.89 -24.46 17.05
N ALA A 11 29.87 -25.34 17.00
CA ALA A 11 29.62 -26.49 16.09
C ALA A 11 28.45 -27.32 16.67
N ALA A 12 27.48 -27.90 15.97
CA ALA A 12 27.20 -28.10 14.55
C ALA A 12 25.70 -28.44 14.35
N VAL A 13 25.25 -28.19 13.13
CA VAL A 13 23.94 -28.49 12.50
C VAL A 13 23.75 -30.00 12.24
N LEU A 14 22.51 -30.50 12.22
CA LEU A 14 21.91 -31.28 11.10
C LEU A 14 20.48 -31.84 11.40
N LEU A 15 19.54 -31.40 10.55
CA LEU A 15 18.40 -32.09 9.92
C LEU A 15 17.22 -32.66 10.75
N SER A 16 16.05 -32.03 10.58
CA SER A 16 14.90 -32.70 9.94
C SER A 16 13.92 -31.69 9.34
N SER A 17 13.64 -31.88 8.05
CA SER A 17 12.68 -31.15 7.23
C SER A 17 11.32 -31.85 7.26
N ALA A 18 10.25 -31.12 7.60
CA ALA A 18 8.89 -31.41 7.17
C ALA A 18 8.09 -30.09 7.23
N GLY A 19 7.62 -29.64 6.07
CA GLY A 19 6.98 -28.34 5.89
C GLY A 19 5.63 -28.22 6.60
N GLY A 20 5.43 -27.08 7.24
CA GLY A 20 4.12 -26.50 7.47
C GLY A 20 4.12 -25.14 6.76
N ILE A 21 3.28 -25.00 5.73
CA ILE A 21 3.00 -23.71 5.10
C ILE A 21 2.27 -22.89 6.16
N VAL A 22 2.96 -21.94 6.76
CA VAL A 22 2.32 -20.85 7.51
C VAL A 22 1.77 -19.90 6.43
N PRO A 23 0.47 -19.58 6.41
CA PRO A 23 -0.01 -18.48 5.59
C PRO A 23 0.68 -17.22 6.10
N GLN A 24 1.63 -16.69 5.34
CA GLN A 24 2.13 -15.35 5.58
C GLN A 24 0.95 -14.41 5.35
N ASN A 25 0.50 -13.74 6.40
CA ASN A 25 -0.24 -12.49 6.24
C ASN A 25 0.60 -11.60 5.31
N PRO A 26 0.01 -10.95 4.29
CA PRO A 26 0.72 -9.89 3.58
C PRO A 26 1.07 -8.83 4.63
N MET A 27 2.36 -8.73 4.95
CA MET A 27 2.87 -7.68 5.80
C MET A 27 2.77 -6.37 5.01
N LEU A 28 2.10 -5.39 5.60
CA LEU A 28 2.16 -4.00 5.16
C LEU A 28 3.58 -3.51 5.44
N PHE A 29 4.34 -3.23 4.39
CA PHE A 29 5.61 -2.53 4.48
C PHE A 29 5.42 -1.18 3.79
N ASN A 30 5.31 -0.11 4.58
CA ASN A 30 5.46 1.24 4.04
C ASN A 30 6.95 1.58 4.11
N ALA A 31 7.57 1.85 2.97
CA ALA A 31 8.67 2.80 2.95
C ALA A 31 8.05 4.15 3.33
N ASP A 32 8.54 4.79 4.39
CA ASP A 32 8.06 6.10 4.78
C ASP A 32 8.46 7.10 3.69
N ALA A 33 7.46 7.71 3.04
CA ALA A 33 7.69 8.91 2.25
C ALA A 33 8.22 10.03 3.17
N ALA A 34 9.00 10.97 2.62
CA ALA A 34 9.48 12.11 3.38
C ALA A 34 8.30 12.81 4.09
N ASP A 35 8.33 12.82 5.42
CA ASP A 35 7.23 13.26 6.26
C ASP A 35 7.32 14.77 6.50
N GLY A 36 6.25 15.49 6.19
CA GLY A 36 6.08 16.89 6.54
C GLY A 36 6.74 17.88 5.60
N CYS A 37 7.33 17.44 4.47
CA CYS A 37 7.85 18.35 3.45
C CYS A 37 6.73 19.20 2.86
N ARG A 38 6.97 20.50 2.67
CA ARG A 38 6.09 21.33 1.85
C ARG A 38 6.19 20.90 0.39
N VAL A 39 5.08 20.92 -0.34
CA VAL A 39 5.05 20.69 -1.79
C VAL A 39 4.25 21.79 -2.47
N GLU A 40 4.37 21.88 -3.79
CA GLU A 40 3.70 22.89 -4.60
C GLU A 40 2.17 22.79 -4.47
N THR A 41 1.50 23.94 -4.47
CA THR A 41 0.04 23.99 -4.52
C THR A 41 -0.44 23.79 -5.95
N LEU A 42 -0.77 22.56 -6.31
CA LEU A 42 -1.19 22.22 -7.66
C LEU A 42 -2.70 22.33 -7.87
N ASN A 43 -3.10 22.81 -9.04
CA ASN A 43 -4.49 22.77 -9.49
C ASN A 43 -4.89 21.33 -9.90
N ARG A 44 -6.13 21.13 -10.32
CA ARG A 44 -6.65 19.80 -10.70
C ARG A 44 -5.98 19.20 -11.94
N GLY A 45 -5.21 19.98 -12.70
CA GLY A 45 -4.42 19.52 -13.84
C GLY A 45 -5.27 18.84 -14.91
N ILE A 46 -6.50 19.30 -15.15
CA ILE A 46 -7.43 18.55 -16.00
C ILE A 46 -6.94 18.59 -17.45
N SER A 47 -6.77 17.41 -18.05
CA SER A 47 -6.47 17.25 -19.47
C SER A 47 -7.56 16.42 -20.16
N ALA A 48 -7.82 16.73 -21.43
CA ALA A 48 -8.75 16.01 -22.28
C ALA A 48 -8.10 15.73 -23.65
N ILE A 49 -7.70 14.48 -23.88
CA ILE A 49 -6.99 14.08 -25.10
C ILE A 49 -7.75 13.04 -25.91
N ASN A 50 -7.74 13.19 -27.24
CA ASN A 50 -8.39 12.24 -28.11
C ASN A 50 -7.55 10.97 -28.28
N THR A 51 -8.11 9.81 -27.92
CA THR A 51 -7.46 8.49 -28.02
C THR A 51 -7.79 7.75 -29.32
N GLY A 52 -8.60 8.36 -30.19
CA GLY A 52 -9.23 7.72 -31.35
C GLY A 52 -10.57 7.05 -31.04
N SER A 53 -10.85 6.76 -29.76
CA SER A 53 -12.11 6.16 -29.30
C SER A 53 -13.00 7.11 -28.49
N GLY A 54 -12.56 8.37 -28.31
CA GLY A 54 -13.20 9.37 -27.47
C GLY A 54 -12.16 10.33 -26.88
N MET A 55 -12.62 11.20 -25.97
CA MET A 55 -11.74 12.05 -25.17
C MET A 55 -11.45 11.36 -23.85
N LEU A 56 -10.22 10.96 -23.60
CA LEU A 56 -9.77 10.56 -22.28
C LEU A 56 -9.54 11.83 -21.47
N VAL A 57 -10.37 12.02 -20.43
CA VAL A 57 -10.24 13.13 -19.49
C VAL A 57 -9.55 12.60 -18.24
N SER A 58 -8.42 13.19 -17.86
CA SER A 58 -7.67 12.82 -16.65
C SER A 58 -7.46 14.05 -15.76
N TRP A 59 -7.32 13.84 -14.46
CA TRP A 59 -7.08 14.89 -13.47
C TRP A 59 -6.30 14.37 -12.26
N ARG A 60 -5.69 15.30 -11.52
CA ARG A 60 -4.83 14.96 -10.40
C ARG A 60 -5.66 14.45 -9.23
N PHE A 61 -5.13 13.48 -8.52
CA PHE A 61 -5.49 13.26 -7.12
C PHE A 61 -4.46 13.98 -6.26
N LEU A 62 -4.87 15.08 -5.63
CA LEU A 62 -3.97 15.97 -4.89
C LEU A 62 -3.77 15.45 -3.48
N ALA A 63 -2.62 15.74 -2.86
CA ALA A 63 -2.29 15.23 -1.53
C ALA A 63 -3.28 15.72 -0.45
N ASN A 64 -3.84 16.91 -0.64
CA ASN A 64 -4.85 17.52 0.22
C ASN A 64 -6.30 17.14 -0.11
N ASP A 65 -6.54 16.27 -1.11
CA ASP A 65 -7.86 15.67 -1.30
C ASP A 65 -8.17 14.66 -0.18
N ALA A 66 -9.44 14.59 0.23
CA ALA A 66 -9.88 13.53 1.13
C ALA A 66 -9.77 12.14 0.47
N ASP A 67 -9.49 11.09 1.26
CA ASP A 67 -9.42 9.71 0.76
C ASP A 67 -10.73 9.24 0.12
N ASN A 68 -11.85 9.76 0.62
CA ASN A 68 -13.18 9.49 0.09
C ASN A 68 -13.67 10.55 -0.90
N ALA A 69 -12.77 11.42 -1.41
CA ALA A 69 -13.13 12.36 -2.45
C ALA A 69 -13.69 11.62 -3.68
N THR A 70 -14.76 12.18 -4.22
CA THR A 70 -15.38 11.77 -5.48
C THR A 70 -15.42 12.96 -6.43
N PHE A 71 -15.63 12.68 -7.71
CA PHE A 71 -15.52 13.68 -8.77
C PHE A 71 -16.73 13.63 -9.68
N ASN A 72 -17.30 14.79 -9.99
CA ASN A 72 -18.28 14.93 -11.04
C ASN A 72 -17.59 15.52 -12.28
N LEU A 73 -17.69 14.82 -13.40
CA LEU A 73 -17.17 15.26 -14.68
C LEU A 73 -18.30 15.77 -15.56
N TYR A 74 -18.17 17.01 -16.01
CA TYR A 74 -19.09 17.67 -16.91
C TYR A 74 -18.47 17.81 -18.29
N ARG A 75 -19.29 17.63 -19.33
CA ARG A 75 -19.00 18.04 -20.70
C ARG A 75 -20.05 19.05 -21.15
N ASP A 76 -19.61 20.22 -21.61
CA ASP A 76 -20.50 21.29 -22.11
C ASP A 76 -21.64 21.59 -21.09
N ASP A 77 -21.24 21.74 -19.82
CA ASP A 77 -22.10 21.91 -18.64
C ASP A 77 -23.11 20.79 -18.36
N GLN A 78 -23.00 19.64 -19.04
CA GLN A 78 -23.78 18.44 -18.75
C GLN A 78 -22.97 17.43 -17.94
N LEU A 79 -23.50 16.97 -16.81
CA LEU A 79 -22.88 15.90 -16.03
C LEU A 79 -22.87 14.62 -16.88
N ILE A 80 -21.69 14.07 -17.14
CA ILE A 80 -21.52 12.84 -17.93
C ILE A 80 -20.99 11.68 -17.10
N TYR A 81 -20.32 11.96 -15.97
CA TYR A 81 -19.76 10.94 -15.10
C TYR A 81 -19.68 11.43 -13.64
N THR A 82 -19.93 10.52 -12.71
CA THR A 82 -19.70 10.69 -11.27
C THR A 82 -18.85 9.52 -10.83
N SER A 83 -17.68 9.80 -10.25
CA SER A 83 -16.80 8.76 -9.73
C SER A 83 -17.33 8.22 -8.40
N ASN A 84 -17.05 6.95 -8.12
CA ASN A 84 -17.18 6.39 -6.78
C ASN A 84 -15.90 6.68 -5.97
N GLN A 85 -15.98 6.44 -4.66
CA GLN A 85 -14.79 6.44 -3.81
C GLN A 85 -13.84 5.32 -4.27
N GLY A 86 -12.58 5.66 -4.51
CA GLY A 86 -11.54 4.71 -4.92
C GLY A 86 -11.37 4.59 -6.44
N ASP A 87 -12.32 5.10 -7.24
CA ASP A 87 -12.21 5.09 -8.71
C ASP A 87 -11.02 5.94 -9.18
N ALA A 88 -10.40 5.54 -10.30
CA ALA A 88 -9.33 6.29 -10.94
C ALA A 88 -9.74 7.73 -11.28
N THR A 89 -8.76 8.64 -11.32
CA THR A 89 -8.96 10.03 -11.72
C THR A 89 -8.83 10.23 -13.23
N CYS A 90 -9.40 9.29 -14.00
CA CYS A 90 -9.58 9.42 -15.44
C CYS A 90 -10.91 8.81 -15.91
N TYR A 91 -11.42 9.30 -17.03
CA TYR A 91 -12.64 8.82 -17.67
C TYR A 91 -12.59 8.96 -19.18
N LEU A 92 -12.90 7.89 -19.92
CA LEU A 92 -12.99 7.93 -21.38
C LEU A 92 -14.41 8.33 -21.83
N ASP A 93 -14.56 9.58 -22.24
CA ASP A 93 -15.80 10.09 -22.85
C ASP A 93 -15.85 9.76 -24.34
N ALA A 94 -16.53 8.67 -24.69
CA ALA A 94 -16.74 8.24 -26.07
C ALA A 94 -17.55 9.23 -26.94
N GLY A 95 -18.34 10.12 -26.31
CA GLY A 95 -19.13 11.14 -27.02
C GLY A 95 -18.41 12.48 -27.22
N GLY A 96 -17.26 12.63 -26.55
CA GLY A 96 -16.45 13.83 -26.55
C GLY A 96 -15.71 14.08 -27.87
N ASN A 97 -15.32 15.32 -28.11
CA ASN A 97 -14.41 15.67 -29.20
C ASN A 97 -13.55 16.89 -28.83
N ALA A 98 -12.62 17.29 -29.70
CA ALA A 98 -11.68 18.38 -29.44
C ALA A 98 -12.32 19.78 -29.26
N SER A 99 -13.60 19.95 -29.57
CA SER A 99 -14.36 21.19 -29.30
C SER A 99 -15.19 21.12 -28.02
N SER A 100 -15.27 19.96 -27.38
CA SER A 100 -15.94 19.79 -26.09
C SER A 100 -15.20 20.52 -24.99
N SER A 101 -15.97 21.15 -24.10
CA SER A 101 -15.48 21.77 -22.87
C SER A 101 -15.69 20.83 -21.69
N TYR A 102 -14.68 20.68 -20.83
CA TYR A 102 -14.76 19.80 -19.66
C TYR A 102 -14.56 20.58 -18.36
N ARG A 103 -15.22 20.13 -17.30
CA ARG A 103 -15.06 20.63 -15.93
C ARG A 103 -15.11 19.47 -14.95
N VAL A 104 -14.26 19.50 -13.93
CA VAL A 104 -14.28 18.55 -12.83
C VAL A 104 -14.66 19.29 -11.56
N ASP A 105 -15.72 18.82 -10.91
CA ASP A 105 -16.10 19.25 -9.56
C ASP A 105 -15.58 18.20 -8.57
N THR A 106 -14.82 18.63 -7.56
CA THR A 106 -14.35 17.77 -6.45
C THR A 106 -15.38 17.81 -5.34
N LEU A 107 -15.74 16.63 -4.81
CA LEU A 107 -16.77 16.49 -3.79
C LEU A 107 -16.21 15.95 -2.47
N SER A 108 -16.76 16.47 -1.36
CA SER A 108 -16.68 15.87 -0.03
C SER A 108 -18.09 15.47 0.40
N GLY A 109 -18.42 14.19 0.28
CA GLY A 109 -19.79 13.70 0.40
C GLY A 109 -20.67 14.26 -0.74
N SER A 110 -21.74 14.98 -0.42
CA SER A 110 -22.61 15.63 -1.42
C SER A 110 -22.22 17.08 -1.75
N ASN A 111 -21.21 17.64 -1.07
CA ASN A 111 -20.83 19.04 -1.23
C ASN A 111 -19.71 19.18 -2.25
N VAL A 112 -19.87 20.09 -3.21
CA VAL A 112 -18.79 20.52 -4.09
C VAL A 112 -17.83 21.42 -3.31
N ILE A 113 -16.55 21.05 -3.24
CA ILE A 113 -15.51 21.81 -2.52
C ILE A 113 -14.56 22.54 -3.47
N SER A 114 -14.39 22.06 -4.71
CA SER A 114 -13.71 22.79 -5.79
C SER A 114 -14.38 22.47 -7.13
N SER A 115 -14.22 23.38 -8.09
CA SER A 115 -14.76 23.25 -9.46
C SER A 115 -13.79 23.92 -10.41
N GLU A 116 -13.22 23.14 -11.33
CA GLU A 116 -12.13 23.58 -12.20
C GLU A 116 -12.40 23.18 -13.65
N ASN A 117 -12.13 24.09 -14.57
CA ASN A 117 -12.29 23.84 -16.01
C ASN A 117 -11.03 23.23 -16.60
N CYS A 118 -11.21 22.32 -17.56
CA CYS A 118 -10.12 21.80 -18.38
C CYS A 118 -9.53 22.90 -19.25
N TYR A 119 -8.20 23.05 -19.20
CA TYR A 119 -7.45 24.02 -20.01
C TYR A 119 -6.54 23.35 -21.05
N ILE A 120 -6.37 22.02 -21.00
CA ILE A 120 -5.61 21.24 -21.98
C ILE A 120 -6.57 20.32 -22.74
N THR A 121 -6.95 20.73 -23.95
CA THR A 121 -7.76 19.90 -24.86
C THR A 121 -7.01 19.66 -26.16
N SER A 122 -6.82 18.39 -26.54
CA SER A 122 -6.20 18.04 -27.82
C SER A 122 -6.98 17.01 -28.61
N GLY A 123 -7.11 17.24 -29.92
CA GLY A 123 -7.63 16.27 -30.88
C GLY A 123 -6.70 15.10 -31.19
N LYS A 124 -5.58 14.98 -30.47
CA LYS A 124 -4.59 13.91 -30.52
C LYS A 124 -4.18 13.54 -29.10
N ASN A 125 -3.39 12.47 -28.94
CA ASN A 125 -2.74 12.13 -27.68
C ASN A 125 -1.47 12.97 -27.40
N TYR A 126 -1.36 14.15 -28.01
CA TYR A 126 -0.29 15.11 -27.78
C TYR A 126 -0.73 16.51 -28.16
N PHE A 127 -0.01 17.51 -27.69
CA PHE A 127 -0.05 18.87 -28.20
C PHE A 127 1.36 19.44 -28.31
N ASP A 128 1.50 20.52 -29.09
CA ASP A 128 2.79 21.14 -29.36
C ASP A 128 2.86 22.49 -28.64
N ILE A 129 3.90 22.70 -27.83
CA ILE A 129 4.29 24.01 -27.28
C ILE A 129 5.17 24.68 -28.34
N PRO A 130 4.69 25.71 -29.05
CA PRO A 130 5.48 26.40 -30.07
C PRO A 130 6.69 27.11 -29.45
N MET A 131 7.86 26.93 -30.07
CA MET A 131 9.12 27.45 -29.58
C MET A 131 9.58 28.68 -30.37
N ASP A 132 10.02 29.73 -29.67
CA ASP A 132 10.70 30.88 -30.27
C ASP A 132 12.19 30.58 -30.46
N VAL A 133 12.52 29.85 -31.52
CA VAL A 133 13.87 29.35 -31.78
C VAL A 133 14.89 30.50 -31.80
N PRO A 134 15.93 30.50 -30.93
CA PRO A 134 16.99 31.51 -30.96
C PRO A 134 17.70 31.54 -32.32
N ALA A 135 18.13 32.74 -32.74
CA ALA A 135 18.93 32.88 -33.94
C ALA A 135 20.26 32.14 -33.79
N GLY A 136 20.57 31.27 -34.75
CA GLY A 136 21.87 30.59 -34.83
C GLY A 136 23.01 31.52 -35.23
N GLY A 137 24.25 31.03 -35.08
CA GLY A 137 25.43 31.66 -35.65
C GLY A 137 25.60 31.35 -37.13
N SER A 138 26.73 31.77 -37.70
CA SER A 138 27.09 31.46 -39.10
C SER A 138 27.27 29.96 -39.37
N ASP A 139 27.59 29.19 -38.32
CA ASP A 139 28.08 27.81 -38.37
C ASP A 139 27.35 26.88 -37.39
N TYR A 140 26.33 27.37 -36.68
CA TYR A 140 25.53 26.57 -35.76
C TYR A 140 24.07 27.01 -35.70
N THR A 141 23.18 26.07 -35.40
CA THR A 141 21.75 26.29 -35.18
C THR A 141 21.39 25.90 -33.74
N TYR A 142 20.12 26.05 -33.36
CA TYR A 142 19.62 25.69 -32.02
C TYR A 142 18.57 24.57 -32.09
N SER A 143 18.53 23.76 -31.03
CA SER A 143 17.45 22.82 -30.72
C SER A 143 17.00 23.01 -29.26
N PRO A 144 15.69 22.87 -28.96
CA PRO A 144 15.26 22.67 -27.57
C PRO A 144 15.95 21.43 -27.02
N ASN A 145 16.40 21.45 -25.78
CA ASN A 145 17.13 20.34 -25.16
C ASN A 145 16.47 19.93 -23.85
N ASP A 146 17.26 19.74 -22.79
CA ASP A 146 16.77 19.35 -21.47
C ASP A 146 15.83 20.43 -20.90
N CYS A 147 14.80 19.97 -20.20
CA CYS A 147 13.80 20.81 -19.57
C CYS A 147 13.71 20.53 -18.06
N SER A 148 13.07 21.46 -17.35
CA SER A 148 12.62 21.30 -15.96
C SER A 148 11.28 22.05 -15.81
N VAL A 149 10.66 21.97 -14.63
CA VAL A 149 9.34 22.56 -14.40
C VAL A 149 9.22 23.24 -13.03
N GLY A 150 8.36 24.24 -12.98
CA GLY A 150 7.96 24.93 -11.77
C GLY A 150 6.77 25.84 -12.06
N ASP A 151 5.86 25.99 -11.09
CA ASP A 151 4.76 26.96 -11.16
C ASP A 151 5.33 28.34 -10.85
N VAL A 152 5.42 29.23 -11.83
CA VAL A 152 6.16 30.49 -11.65
C VAL A 152 5.27 31.65 -11.20
N ASP A 153 3.95 31.49 -11.28
CA ASP A 153 3.00 32.57 -10.95
C ASP A 153 2.00 32.23 -9.84
N GLY A 154 2.00 30.98 -9.38
CA GLY A 154 1.23 30.47 -8.25
C GLY A 154 -0.19 30.06 -8.63
N ASP A 155 -0.44 29.70 -9.91
CA ASP A 155 -1.76 29.30 -10.40
C ASP A 155 -2.03 27.77 -10.33
N GLY A 156 -1.04 27.01 -9.88
CA GLY A 156 -1.06 25.56 -9.74
C GLY A 156 -0.80 24.78 -11.04
N THR A 157 -0.37 25.46 -12.10
CA THR A 157 0.08 24.90 -13.38
C THR A 157 1.60 24.99 -13.48
N TYR A 158 2.23 23.97 -14.06
CA TYR A 158 3.65 24.04 -14.35
C TYR A 158 3.96 24.82 -15.62
N GLU A 159 4.92 25.74 -15.55
CA GLU A 159 5.66 26.22 -16.71
C GLU A 159 6.84 25.29 -17.04
N ILE A 160 7.23 25.29 -18.31
CA ILE A 160 8.37 24.52 -18.81
C ILE A 160 9.58 25.44 -18.97
N PHE A 161 10.64 25.12 -18.24
CA PHE A 161 11.95 25.73 -18.39
C PHE A 161 12.74 24.96 -19.45
N VAL A 162 13.14 25.63 -20.53
CA VAL A 162 13.73 24.99 -21.72
C VAL A 162 15.16 25.47 -21.91
N LYS A 163 16.13 24.56 -21.81
CA LYS A 163 17.51 24.82 -22.22
C LYS A 163 17.63 24.70 -23.74
N TRP A 164 18.21 25.71 -24.37
CA TRP A 164 18.56 25.68 -25.79
C TRP A 164 20.02 25.29 -25.99
N ASP A 165 20.24 24.22 -26.74
CA ASP A 165 21.59 23.74 -27.03
C ASP A 165 21.99 24.14 -28.47
N PRO A 166 23.14 24.81 -28.67
CA PRO A 166 23.66 25.09 -29.99
C PRO A 166 24.25 23.81 -30.61
N SER A 167 24.09 23.62 -31.91
CA SER A 167 24.55 22.42 -32.63
C SER A 167 26.07 22.17 -32.59
N ASN A 168 26.85 23.12 -32.06
CA ASN A 168 28.29 23.03 -31.85
C ASN A 168 28.70 22.89 -30.36
N ALA A 169 27.75 22.57 -29.47
CA ALA A 169 28.02 22.23 -28.08
C ALA A 169 29.06 21.11 -27.95
N GLN A 170 29.82 21.12 -26.85
CA GLN A 170 31.00 20.26 -26.71
C GLN A 170 30.94 19.43 -25.43
N ASP A 171 31.39 18.18 -25.51
CA ASP A 171 31.87 17.50 -24.30
C ASP A 171 33.14 18.18 -23.78
N ASN A 172 33.40 18.08 -22.48
CA ASN A 172 34.57 18.64 -21.81
C ASN A 172 35.91 18.16 -22.38
N SER A 173 35.96 16.98 -23.00
CA SER A 173 37.17 16.47 -23.65
C SER A 173 37.46 17.13 -25.00
N LYS A 174 36.52 17.88 -25.58
CA LYS A 174 36.60 18.44 -26.93
C LYS A 174 36.82 19.95 -26.90
N ALA A 175 37.86 20.39 -27.63
CA ALA A 175 38.06 21.80 -27.93
C ALA A 175 37.06 22.29 -28.99
N GLY A 176 36.75 23.59 -28.96
CA GLY A 176 35.82 24.25 -29.88
C GLY A 176 35.08 25.39 -29.21
N TYR A 177 34.84 26.47 -29.93
CA TYR A 177 33.89 27.49 -29.48
C TYR A 177 32.47 26.92 -29.55
N THR A 178 31.61 27.38 -28.65
CA THR A 178 30.18 27.06 -28.67
C THR A 178 29.37 28.33 -28.86
N GLY A 179 28.16 28.19 -29.41
CA GLY A 179 27.13 29.21 -29.24
C GLY A 179 26.81 29.47 -27.77
N ASN A 180 26.05 30.53 -27.50
CA ASN A 180 25.54 30.80 -26.16
C ASN A 180 24.53 29.72 -25.76
N VAL A 181 24.39 29.47 -24.47
CA VAL A 181 23.27 28.70 -23.89
C VAL A 181 22.16 29.69 -23.56
N TYR A 182 20.93 29.35 -23.93
CA TYR A 182 19.74 30.09 -23.50
C TYR A 182 18.87 29.21 -22.61
N ILE A 183 18.19 29.82 -21.65
CA ILE A 183 17.12 29.18 -20.88
C ILE A 183 15.87 30.03 -21.05
N ASP A 184 14.80 29.43 -21.53
CA ASP A 184 13.49 30.07 -21.64
C ASP A 184 12.53 29.50 -20.60
N CYS A 185 11.46 30.23 -20.33
CA CYS A 185 10.28 29.73 -19.62
C CYS A 185 9.04 29.88 -20.51
N TYR A 186 8.28 28.80 -20.68
CA TYR A 186 7.05 28.75 -21.47
C TYR A 186 5.89 28.21 -20.65
N THR A 187 4.71 28.81 -20.82
CA THR A 187 3.46 28.17 -20.38
C THR A 187 3.17 26.93 -21.24
N LEU A 188 2.39 25.97 -20.72
CA LEU A 188 1.92 24.81 -21.49
C LEU A 188 1.12 25.18 -22.75
N THR A 189 0.55 26.38 -22.79
CA THR A 189 -0.20 26.91 -23.94
C THR A 189 0.69 27.56 -25.00
N GLY A 190 2.01 27.65 -24.77
CA GLY A 190 2.97 28.16 -25.76
C GLY A 190 3.37 29.61 -25.60
N SER A 191 2.99 30.28 -24.51
CA SER A 191 3.43 31.66 -24.26
C SER A 191 4.84 31.65 -23.69
N LYS A 192 5.80 32.26 -24.40
CA LYS A 192 7.14 32.50 -23.85
C LYS A 192 7.06 33.64 -22.83
N LEU A 193 7.43 33.37 -21.59
CA LEU A 193 7.48 34.38 -20.53
C LEU A 193 8.76 35.23 -20.63
N TRP A 194 9.92 34.57 -20.74
CA TRP A 194 11.22 35.24 -20.82
C TRP A 194 12.30 34.35 -21.42
N ARG A 195 13.50 34.92 -21.61
CA ARG A 195 14.74 34.24 -22.02
C ARG A 195 15.94 34.78 -21.22
N VAL A 196 16.69 33.90 -20.59
CA VAL A 196 18.04 34.17 -20.05
C VAL A 196 19.08 33.77 -21.11
N ASP A 197 20.01 34.67 -21.42
CA ASP A 197 21.19 34.39 -22.25
C ASP A 197 22.41 34.24 -21.35
N LEU A 198 22.94 33.02 -21.19
CA LEU A 198 24.09 32.78 -20.32
C LEU A 198 25.39 33.42 -20.84
N GLY A 199 25.40 33.85 -22.10
CA GLY A 199 26.48 34.59 -22.69
C GLY A 199 27.70 33.73 -23.04
N ARG A 200 28.69 34.38 -23.66
CA ARG A 200 29.89 33.71 -24.19
C ARG A 200 30.79 33.04 -23.15
N ASN A 201 30.63 33.43 -21.88
CA ASN A 201 31.50 32.98 -20.79
C ASN A 201 30.97 31.73 -20.08
N ILE A 202 29.83 31.20 -20.54
CA ILE A 202 29.32 29.87 -20.19
C ILE A 202 29.37 29.00 -21.45
N ARG A 203 30.06 27.86 -21.36
CA ARG A 203 30.23 26.94 -22.49
C ARG A 203 28.99 26.04 -22.62
N ALA A 204 28.60 25.72 -23.84
CA ALA A 204 27.50 24.79 -24.10
C ALA A 204 27.96 23.33 -24.10
N GLY A 205 27.14 22.46 -23.50
CA GLY A 205 27.36 21.02 -23.39
C GLY A 205 26.75 20.45 -22.11
N ALA A 206 26.54 19.13 -22.08
CA ALA A 206 25.84 18.42 -21.00
C ALA A 206 26.38 18.74 -19.59
N HIS A 207 27.71 18.82 -19.45
CA HIS A 207 28.34 18.90 -18.12
C HIS A 207 28.54 20.33 -17.60
N TYR A 208 28.11 21.36 -18.34
CA TYR A 208 28.32 22.77 -17.96
C TYR A 208 27.16 23.35 -17.17
N THR A 209 26.04 23.66 -17.84
CA THR A 209 24.90 24.34 -17.23
C THR A 209 23.96 23.30 -16.65
N GLN A 210 23.85 23.31 -15.32
CA GLN A 210 22.83 22.60 -14.55
C GLN A 210 21.91 23.68 -13.97
N PHE A 211 20.63 23.64 -14.32
CA PHE A 211 19.62 24.63 -13.89
C PHE A 211 18.57 23.93 -13.04
N LEU A 212 18.35 24.46 -11.84
CA LEU A 212 17.49 23.85 -10.82
C LEU A 212 16.25 24.72 -10.63
N VAL A 213 15.08 24.11 -10.58
CA VAL A 213 13.79 24.81 -10.55
C VAL A 213 12.93 24.28 -9.41
N ALA A 214 12.64 25.15 -8.46
CA ALA A 214 11.78 24.90 -7.31
C ALA A 214 11.36 26.23 -6.69
N ASP A 215 10.29 26.23 -5.90
CA ASP A 215 9.96 27.32 -4.98
C ASP A 215 10.87 27.22 -3.75
N PHE A 216 12.02 27.90 -3.79
CA PHE A 216 13.07 27.74 -2.77
C PHE A 216 12.79 28.52 -1.48
N ASP A 217 11.91 29.52 -1.50
CA ASP A 217 11.53 30.29 -0.31
C ASP A 217 10.07 30.14 0.11
N ASN A 218 9.35 29.18 -0.49
CA ASN A 218 7.99 28.78 -0.17
C ASN A 218 6.96 29.92 -0.30
N ASP A 219 7.14 30.83 -1.26
CA ASP A 219 6.18 31.90 -1.52
C ASP A 219 5.05 31.51 -2.48
N GLY A 220 5.04 30.24 -2.92
CA GLY A 220 4.11 29.65 -3.86
C GLY A 220 4.55 29.78 -5.31
N LYS A 221 5.78 30.24 -5.59
CA LYS A 221 6.29 30.47 -6.94
C LYS A 221 7.69 29.95 -7.10
N ALA A 222 7.91 29.17 -8.15
CA ALA A 222 9.21 28.62 -8.47
C ALA A 222 10.20 29.72 -8.88
N GLU A 223 11.46 29.54 -8.46
CA GLU A 223 12.63 30.21 -9.01
C GLU A 223 13.50 29.24 -9.80
N MET A 224 14.52 29.80 -10.46
CA MET A 224 15.58 29.03 -11.09
C MET A 224 16.95 29.41 -10.51
N THR A 225 17.80 28.43 -10.22
CA THR A 225 19.21 28.67 -9.90
C THR A 225 20.13 28.01 -10.93
N CYS A 226 21.21 28.71 -11.32
CA CYS A 226 22.25 28.10 -12.15
C CYS A 226 23.58 28.86 -12.08
N LYS A 227 24.64 28.24 -12.62
CA LYS A 227 25.95 28.88 -12.77
C LYS A 227 25.91 29.93 -13.89
N THR A 228 26.40 31.13 -13.59
CA THR A 228 26.45 32.27 -14.53
C THR A 228 27.87 32.86 -14.58
N ALA A 229 28.07 33.85 -15.45
CA ALA A 229 29.35 34.52 -15.63
C ALA A 229 29.15 35.99 -16.03
N ASP A 230 30.27 36.72 -16.13
CA ASP A 230 30.26 38.06 -16.74
C ASP A 230 29.63 38.02 -18.14
N GLY A 231 28.64 38.86 -18.38
CA GLY A 231 27.95 38.94 -19.67
C GLY A 231 26.74 38.02 -19.82
N THR A 232 26.36 37.26 -18.78
CA THR A 232 25.01 36.68 -18.71
C THR A 232 23.98 37.81 -18.71
N VAL A 233 22.90 37.66 -19.47
CA VAL A 233 21.77 38.59 -19.57
C VAL A 233 20.53 37.90 -19.02
N ASP A 234 19.93 38.49 -17.99
CA ASP A 234 18.73 37.95 -17.36
C ASP A 234 17.46 38.18 -18.22
N GLY A 235 16.33 37.62 -17.80
CA GLY A 235 15.05 37.70 -18.51
C GLY A 235 14.50 39.11 -18.71
N THR A 236 15.01 40.10 -17.96
CA THR A 236 14.65 41.52 -18.09
C THR A 236 15.62 42.31 -18.98
N GLY A 237 16.68 41.67 -19.47
CA GLY A 237 17.73 42.29 -20.27
C GLY A 237 18.89 42.88 -19.44
N LYS A 238 18.94 42.64 -18.13
CA LYS A 238 20.02 43.13 -17.27
C LYS A 238 21.23 42.22 -17.35
N VAL A 239 22.40 42.83 -17.54
CA VAL A 239 23.69 42.12 -17.59
C VAL A 239 24.20 41.84 -16.18
N ILE A 240 24.58 40.59 -15.91
CA ILE A 240 25.31 40.17 -14.72
C ILE A 240 26.81 40.36 -14.96
N GLY A 241 27.48 41.02 -14.00
CA GLY A 241 28.91 41.29 -14.09
C GLY A 241 29.27 42.28 -15.20
N ASP A 242 30.40 42.06 -15.88
CA ASP A 242 30.89 42.95 -16.96
C ASP A 242 30.71 42.31 -18.36
N GLY A 243 29.67 42.74 -19.08
CA GLY A 243 29.34 42.23 -20.42
C GLY A 243 30.40 42.52 -21.50
N SER A 244 31.43 43.31 -21.23
CA SER A 244 32.54 43.53 -22.16
C SER A 244 33.59 42.42 -22.12
N LYS A 245 33.54 41.51 -21.14
CA LYS A 245 34.56 40.48 -20.94
C LYS A 245 34.37 39.26 -21.84
N ASP A 246 35.50 38.75 -22.32
CA ASP A 246 35.60 37.50 -23.07
C ASP A 246 36.74 36.66 -22.48
N TYR A 247 36.36 35.61 -21.75
CA TYR A 247 37.29 34.71 -21.07
C TYR A 247 37.52 33.41 -21.85
N ARG A 248 36.99 33.30 -23.07
CA ARG A 248 37.21 32.16 -23.94
C ARG A 248 38.66 32.15 -24.41
N ASN A 249 39.35 31.03 -24.23
CA ASN A 249 40.68 30.83 -24.79
C ASN A 249 40.60 30.44 -26.28
N SER A 250 41.75 30.29 -26.93
CA SER A 250 41.84 29.93 -28.35
C SER A 250 41.20 28.59 -28.72
N SER A 251 40.96 27.72 -27.73
CA SER A 251 40.32 26.42 -27.86
C SER A 251 38.84 26.44 -27.44
N GLY A 252 38.28 27.62 -27.14
CA GLY A 252 36.88 27.81 -26.78
C GLY A 252 36.51 27.44 -25.35
N TYR A 253 37.47 27.16 -24.47
CA TYR A 253 37.21 26.91 -23.05
C TYR A 253 37.24 28.21 -22.24
N ILE A 254 36.54 28.23 -21.10
CA ILE A 254 36.50 29.37 -20.17
C ILE A 254 37.16 28.96 -18.84
N LEU A 255 38.49 29.03 -18.82
CA LEU A 255 39.32 28.57 -17.70
C LEU A 255 39.90 29.73 -16.86
N SER A 256 39.35 30.93 -17.04
CA SER A 256 39.71 32.14 -16.30
C SER A 256 38.50 33.05 -16.14
N GLY A 257 38.65 34.17 -15.42
CA GLY A 257 37.56 35.08 -15.12
C GLY A 257 36.71 34.63 -13.92
N PRO A 258 35.85 35.52 -13.40
CA PRO A 258 34.95 35.20 -12.30
C PRO A 258 33.91 34.16 -12.73
N GLU A 259 33.39 33.43 -11.75
CA GLU A 259 32.29 32.47 -11.89
C GLU A 259 31.26 32.82 -10.83
N TYR A 260 29.99 32.81 -11.21
CA TYR A 260 28.90 33.20 -10.34
C TYR A 260 27.88 32.06 -10.21
N TYR A 261 27.07 32.13 -9.17
CA TYR A 261 25.87 31.33 -8.99
C TYR A 261 24.71 32.29 -8.74
N THR A 262 23.66 32.20 -9.56
CA THR A 262 22.58 33.20 -9.60
C THR A 262 21.25 32.53 -9.29
N LEU A 263 20.46 33.21 -8.47
CA LEU A 263 19.03 32.97 -8.27
C LEU A 263 18.25 33.89 -9.21
N PHE A 264 17.34 33.32 -9.98
CA PHE A 264 16.47 33.99 -10.92
C PHE A 264 15.01 33.83 -10.52
N ASP A 265 14.26 34.93 -10.59
CA ASP A 265 12.81 34.93 -10.46
C ASP A 265 12.18 34.07 -11.57
N GLY A 266 11.31 33.12 -11.24
CA GLY A 266 10.74 32.22 -12.25
C GLY A 266 9.76 32.90 -13.19
N ALA A 267 9.03 33.93 -12.77
CA ALA A 267 8.01 34.58 -13.60
C ALA A 267 8.62 35.52 -14.65
N THR A 268 9.77 36.13 -14.33
CA THR A 268 10.38 37.18 -15.15
C THR A 268 11.77 36.84 -15.66
N GLY A 269 12.41 35.82 -15.10
CA GLY A 269 13.81 35.49 -15.35
C GLY A 269 14.78 36.56 -14.82
N ALA A 270 14.34 37.49 -13.97
CA ALA A 270 15.18 38.54 -13.40
C ALA A 270 16.19 37.95 -12.43
N ALA A 271 17.44 38.42 -12.46
CA ALA A 271 18.44 38.01 -11.46
C ALA A 271 18.11 38.66 -10.10
N LEU A 272 17.67 37.84 -9.14
CA LEU A 272 17.31 38.23 -7.77
C LEU A 272 18.55 38.41 -6.91
N ASP A 273 19.44 37.43 -6.94
CA ASP A 273 20.71 37.46 -6.21
C ASP A 273 21.81 36.76 -7.00
N THR A 274 23.05 37.18 -6.78
CA THR A 274 24.21 36.59 -7.45
C THR A 274 25.40 36.59 -6.51
N VAL A 275 25.86 35.38 -6.21
CA VAL A 275 27.04 35.13 -5.39
C VAL A 275 28.18 34.60 -6.25
N ASN A 276 29.41 34.62 -5.73
CA ASN A 276 30.50 33.89 -6.39
C ASN A 276 30.20 32.39 -6.36
N TYR A 277 30.54 31.68 -7.44
CA TYR A 277 30.45 30.23 -7.46
C TYR A 277 31.42 29.64 -6.41
N GLU A 278 30.88 28.93 -5.44
CA GLU A 278 31.66 28.32 -4.35
C GLU A 278 32.57 27.20 -4.90
N PHE A 279 33.79 27.12 -4.36
CA PHE A 279 34.91 26.36 -4.93
C PHE A 279 35.37 26.86 -6.32
N PRO A 280 36.25 27.87 -6.36
CA PRO A 280 36.76 28.41 -7.61
C PRO A 280 37.65 27.41 -8.35
N ARG A 281 37.92 27.66 -9.65
CA ARG A 281 38.86 26.85 -10.45
C ARG A 281 40.23 26.63 -9.79
N GLY A 282 40.66 27.58 -8.96
CA GLY A 282 41.97 27.59 -8.30
C GLY A 282 43.08 28.20 -9.16
N ASN A 283 44.21 28.50 -8.54
CA ASN A 283 45.37 29.12 -9.24
C ASN A 283 46.06 28.16 -10.23
N SER A 284 45.93 26.85 -10.00
CA SER A 284 46.39 25.80 -10.90
C SER A 284 45.30 24.76 -11.06
N ILE A 285 44.67 24.73 -12.24
CA ILE A 285 43.59 23.79 -12.54
C ILE A 285 44.08 22.35 -12.42
N LYS A 286 45.28 22.06 -12.94
CA LYS A 286 45.90 20.73 -12.87
C LYS A 286 46.10 20.25 -11.44
N ALA A 287 46.65 21.10 -10.58
CA ALA A 287 46.90 20.73 -9.19
C ALA A 287 45.59 20.56 -8.39
N THR A 288 44.52 21.24 -8.80
CA THR A 288 43.24 21.28 -8.06
C THR A 288 42.27 20.19 -8.53
N TRP A 289 42.18 19.95 -9.84
CA TRP A 289 41.16 19.10 -10.48
C TRP A 289 41.75 17.94 -11.29
N GLY A 290 43.07 17.90 -11.49
CA GLY A 290 43.75 16.73 -12.06
C GLY A 290 44.07 16.78 -13.55
N ASP A 291 43.72 17.85 -14.27
CA ASP A 291 44.17 18.09 -15.65
C ASP A 291 44.40 19.57 -15.98
N ASP A 292 45.19 19.86 -17.02
CA ASP A 292 45.56 21.21 -17.45
C ASP A 292 44.78 21.72 -18.67
N TYR A 293 43.83 20.94 -19.19
CA TYR A 293 43.06 21.28 -20.40
C TYR A 293 41.57 21.56 -20.14
N GLY A 294 41.12 21.51 -18.88
CA GLY A 294 39.81 22.03 -18.47
C GLY A 294 38.70 20.99 -18.40
N ASN A 295 39.02 19.69 -18.40
CA ASN A 295 38.00 18.66 -18.45
C ASN A 295 37.35 18.44 -17.10
N ARG A 296 38.12 18.00 -16.08
CA ARG A 296 37.59 17.64 -14.75
C ARG A 296 37.08 18.82 -13.94
N VAL A 297 37.66 20.01 -14.16
CA VAL A 297 37.25 21.24 -13.46
C VAL A 297 35.84 21.67 -13.83
N ASP A 298 35.39 21.46 -15.06
CA ASP A 298 34.09 21.92 -15.53
C ASP A 298 33.06 20.79 -15.61
N ARG A 299 33.18 19.82 -14.70
CA ARG A 299 32.19 18.77 -14.50
C ARG A 299 31.23 19.20 -13.41
N PHE A 300 30.02 19.60 -13.78
CA PHE A 300 29.03 20.14 -12.85
C PHE A 300 27.82 19.22 -12.72
N LEU A 301 27.31 19.09 -11.50
CA LEU A 301 26.00 18.49 -11.21
C LEU A 301 25.18 19.48 -10.36
N GLY A 302 23.89 19.20 -10.19
CA GLY A 302 23.05 19.91 -9.24
C GLY A 302 21.74 19.19 -8.98
N SER A 303 21.15 19.48 -7.82
CA SER A 303 19.86 18.92 -7.41
C SER A 303 19.12 19.86 -6.47
N VAL A 304 17.81 19.66 -6.37
CA VAL A 304 16.94 20.26 -5.36
C VAL A 304 16.77 19.25 -4.24
N MET A 305 16.84 19.68 -2.98
CA MET A 305 16.81 18.79 -1.83
C MET A 305 16.05 19.39 -0.66
N TYR A 306 15.28 18.58 0.07
CA TYR A 306 14.78 18.94 1.39
C TYR A 306 15.86 18.65 2.45
N LEU A 307 16.69 19.64 2.78
CA LEU A 307 17.71 19.54 3.85
C LEU A 307 17.14 19.88 5.24
N ASP A 308 15.87 20.25 5.27
CA ASP A 308 14.95 20.30 6.38
C ASP A 308 13.55 20.04 5.82
N THR A 309 12.54 19.97 6.69
CA THR A 309 11.16 19.67 6.29
C THR A 309 10.37 20.89 5.83
N ASP A 310 10.92 22.10 5.85
CA ASP A 310 10.16 23.31 5.53
C ASP A 310 10.33 23.72 4.07
N HIS A 311 11.56 23.93 3.60
CA HIS A 311 11.81 24.46 2.26
C HIS A 311 12.87 23.66 1.47
N PRO A 312 12.77 23.61 0.14
CA PRO A 312 13.82 23.00 -0.66
C PRO A 312 15.07 23.90 -0.71
N SER A 313 16.24 23.27 -0.79
CA SER A 313 17.54 23.92 -0.94
C SER A 313 18.11 23.63 -2.33
N ALA A 314 18.87 24.58 -2.87
CA ALA A 314 19.62 24.40 -4.12
C ALA A 314 21.00 23.81 -3.81
N VAL A 315 21.32 22.65 -4.40
CA VAL A 315 22.61 21.98 -4.20
C VAL A 315 23.39 21.92 -5.51
N SER A 316 24.61 22.45 -5.49
CA SER A 316 25.51 22.51 -6.65
C SER A 316 26.78 21.70 -6.41
N VAL A 317 27.23 21.00 -7.45
CA VAL A 317 28.39 20.10 -7.38
C VAL A 317 29.41 20.48 -8.45
N ARG A 318 30.70 20.39 -8.11
CA ARG A 318 31.81 20.51 -9.06
C ARG A 318 32.83 19.39 -8.87
N GLY A 319 33.16 18.71 -9.97
CA GLY A 319 34.12 17.62 -10.07
C GLY A 319 33.60 16.29 -9.51
N TYR A 320 34.07 15.18 -10.08
CA TYR A 320 33.74 13.82 -9.60
C TYR A 320 34.75 12.74 -9.99
N TYR A 321 35.52 12.92 -11.08
CA TYR A 321 36.61 12.00 -11.45
C TYR A 321 37.82 12.05 -10.51
N THR A 322 37.98 13.16 -9.79
CA THR A 322 39.06 13.43 -8.85
C THR A 322 38.46 14.18 -7.66
N ARG A 323 38.81 15.45 -7.43
CA ARG A 323 38.20 16.27 -6.40
C ARG A 323 36.71 16.45 -6.71
N MET A 324 35.87 16.23 -5.70
CA MET A 324 34.44 16.45 -5.72
C MET A 324 34.08 17.45 -4.63
N THR A 325 33.31 18.46 -4.99
CA THR A 325 32.86 19.51 -4.08
C THR A 325 31.35 19.69 -4.21
N VAL A 326 30.68 19.91 -3.09
CA VAL A 326 29.20 20.03 -3.01
C VAL A 326 28.87 21.22 -2.13
N VAL A 327 27.89 22.03 -2.51
CA VAL A 327 27.49 23.22 -1.77
C VAL A 327 25.98 23.33 -1.78
N ALA A 328 25.40 23.49 -0.61
CA ALA A 328 23.98 23.75 -0.43
C ALA A 328 23.71 25.22 -0.14
N TYR A 329 22.65 25.75 -0.75
CA TYR A 329 22.14 27.09 -0.52
C TYR A 329 20.65 27.05 -0.19
N ASP A 330 20.27 27.81 0.82
CA ASP A 330 18.88 28.16 1.10
C ASP A 330 18.57 29.50 0.44
N VAL A 331 17.29 29.73 0.10
CA VAL A 331 16.84 31.05 -0.34
C VAL A 331 16.11 31.73 0.82
N VAL A 332 16.69 32.82 1.30
CA VAL A 332 16.15 33.57 2.44
C VAL A 332 15.96 35.03 2.06
N ASN A 333 14.70 35.48 1.98
CA ASN A 333 14.33 36.80 1.48
C ASN A 333 14.88 37.05 0.06
N LYS A 334 14.62 36.12 -0.87
CA LYS A 334 15.09 36.19 -2.27
C LYS A 334 16.62 36.34 -2.41
N LYS A 335 17.40 35.74 -1.50
CA LYS A 335 18.87 35.73 -1.52
C LYS A 335 19.45 34.35 -1.25
N LEU A 336 20.56 34.04 -1.92
CA LEU A 336 21.29 32.79 -1.72
C LEU A 336 22.09 32.86 -0.42
N VAL A 337 21.75 31.99 0.53
CA VAL A 337 22.45 31.84 1.80
C VAL A 337 23.08 30.45 1.83
N LYS A 338 24.42 30.39 1.85
CA LYS A 338 25.13 29.11 1.95
C LYS A 338 24.78 28.41 3.26
N ARG A 339 24.27 27.19 3.17
CA ARG A 339 23.95 26.32 4.31
C ARG A 339 25.18 25.55 4.76
N TRP A 340 25.79 24.79 3.86
CA TRP A 340 27.02 24.04 4.11
C TRP A 340 27.82 23.82 2.81
N ALA A 341 29.06 23.35 2.94
CA ALA A 341 29.91 22.96 1.83
C ALA A 341 30.75 21.72 2.17
N HIS A 342 30.85 20.79 1.23
CA HIS A 342 31.69 19.60 1.28
C HIS A 342 32.81 19.68 0.25
N ASP A 343 33.99 19.19 0.64
CA ASP A 343 35.17 19.10 -0.23
C ASP A 343 35.92 17.80 0.02
N SER A 344 36.01 16.96 -1.01
CA SER A 344 36.75 15.71 -0.93
C SER A 344 38.26 15.95 -0.79
N GLY A 345 38.77 17.10 -1.22
CA GLY A 345 40.19 17.32 -1.42
C GLY A 345 40.77 16.20 -2.30
N SER A 346 41.74 15.46 -1.78
CA SER A 346 42.29 14.24 -2.41
C SER A 346 41.94 12.94 -1.64
N ASP A 347 40.93 12.97 -0.79
CA ASP A 347 40.57 11.86 0.10
C ASP A 347 39.45 11.00 -0.52
N ALA A 348 39.79 9.76 -0.89
CA ALA A 348 38.84 8.80 -1.45
C ALA A 348 37.70 8.44 -0.48
N SER A 349 37.89 8.56 0.84
CA SER A 349 36.80 8.36 1.80
C SER A 349 35.77 9.49 1.80
N LYS A 350 36.13 10.64 1.23
CA LYS A 350 35.26 11.81 1.06
C LYS A 350 34.68 11.95 -0.34
N GLY A 351 34.75 10.88 -1.14
CA GLY A 351 34.20 10.83 -2.49
C GLY A 351 35.15 11.25 -3.61
N TYR A 352 36.46 11.42 -3.35
CA TYR A 352 37.42 11.66 -4.43
C TYR A 352 37.39 10.52 -5.47
N GLY A 353 37.04 10.83 -6.72
CA GLY A 353 36.98 9.86 -7.82
C GLY A 353 35.77 8.92 -7.82
N ASN A 354 34.71 9.24 -7.07
CA ASN A 354 33.56 8.35 -6.87
C ASN A 354 32.23 8.91 -7.37
N GLY A 355 32.23 10.09 -7.99
CA GLY A 355 30.98 10.65 -8.50
C GLY A 355 30.62 10.15 -9.89
N ASN A 356 29.34 10.22 -10.26
CA ASN A 356 28.76 9.88 -11.56
C ASN A 356 28.54 11.14 -12.42
N HIS A 357 28.03 10.92 -13.64
CA HIS A 357 27.45 11.98 -14.48
C HIS A 357 26.01 12.36 -14.10
N ASN A 358 25.55 11.98 -12.92
CA ASN A 358 24.21 12.24 -12.40
C ASN A 358 24.26 12.27 -10.88
N CYS A 359 23.21 12.84 -10.28
CA CYS A 359 22.97 12.84 -8.85
C CYS A 359 21.49 12.57 -8.58
N MET A 360 21.18 11.90 -7.47
CA MET A 360 19.80 11.60 -7.08
C MET A 360 19.61 11.93 -5.59
N PRO A 361 18.68 12.84 -5.26
CA PRO A 361 18.30 13.12 -3.88
C PRO A 361 17.28 12.08 -3.39
N ALA A 362 17.37 11.68 -2.12
CA ALA A 362 16.38 10.87 -1.42
C ALA A 362 16.65 10.88 0.09
N ASP A 363 15.62 10.68 0.91
CA ASP A 363 15.77 10.32 2.33
C ASP A 363 16.15 8.83 2.39
N VAL A 364 17.43 8.54 2.64
CA VAL A 364 17.93 7.15 2.61
C VAL A 364 18.09 6.56 4.00
N ASP A 365 18.15 7.39 5.04
CA ASP A 365 18.33 6.94 6.43
C ASP A 365 17.08 7.05 7.32
N GLY A 366 16.03 7.71 6.84
CA GLY A 366 14.71 7.79 7.43
C GLY A 366 14.57 8.89 8.48
N ASP A 367 15.35 9.96 8.39
CA ASP A 367 15.29 11.09 9.32
C ASP A 367 14.33 12.23 8.89
N GLY A 368 13.68 12.07 7.73
CA GLY A 368 12.76 13.04 7.13
C GLY A 368 13.43 14.10 6.26
N ARG A 369 14.75 14.01 6.05
CA ARG A 369 15.54 14.91 5.19
C ARG A 369 16.17 14.10 4.08
N GLN A 370 16.61 14.80 3.04
CA GLN A 370 17.18 14.17 1.86
C GLN A 370 18.70 14.26 1.88
N GLU A 371 19.31 13.13 1.53
CA GLU A 371 20.72 12.99 1.21
C GLU A 371 20.93 13.05 -0.29
N LEU A 372 22.17 13.31 -0.71
CA LEU A 372 22.55 13.35 -2.12
C LEU A 372 23.43 12.15 -2.49
N ILE A 373 22.88 11.25 -3.30
CA ILE A 373 23.67 10.21 -3.95
C ILE A 373 24.34 10.79 -5.19
N LEU A 374 25.67 10.72 -5.22
CA LEU A 374 26.51 11.22 -6.29
C LEU A 374 27.12 10.10 -7.13
N GLY A 375 26.69 8.86 -6.98
CA GLY A 375 27.33 7.67 -7.55
C GLY A 375 27.78 6.73 -6.43
N ALA A 376 29.09 6.47 -6.33
CA ALA A 376 29.69 5.66 -5.26
C ALA A 376 29.88 6.41 -3.92
N THR A 377 29.17 7.54 -3.72
CA THR A 377 29.23 8.38 -2.52
C THR A 377 27.86 8.97 -2.22
N CYS A 378 27.47 8.99 -0.95
CA CYS A 378 26.30 9.68 -0.44
C CYS A 378 26.72 10.78 0.54
N ILE A 379 26.23 12.00 0.31
CA ILE A 379 26.42 13.16 1.17
C ILE A 379 25.15 13.37 1.99
N ASP A 380 25.35 13.50 3.29
CA ASP A 380 24.31 13.64 4.31
C ASP A 380 23.59 15.00 4.21
N ASP A 381 22.39 15.13 4.81
CA ASP A 381 21.58 16.36 4.86
C ASP A 381 22.37 17.60 5.36
N ASN A 382 23.34 17.34 6.23
CA ASN A 382 24.20 18.33 6.88
C ASN A 382 25.55 18.56 6.16
N GLY A 383 25.76 17.93 5.00
CA GLY A 383 26.97 18.06 4.20
C GLY A 383 28.14 17.17 4.62
N SER A 384 27.94 16.27 5.60
CA SER A 384 28.92 15.24 5.91
C SER A 384 28.85 14.09 4.91
N VAL A 385 29.80 13.15 4.96
CA VAL A 385 29.75 11.96 4.08
C VAL A 385 29.04 10.87 4.86
N LEU A 386 27.83 10.51 4.44
CA LEU A 386 27.07 9.42 5.05
C LEU A 386 27.77 8.08 4.76
N TRP A 387 28.11 7.84 3.48
CA TRP A 387 28.94 6.71 3.09
C TRP A 387 29.69 6.95 1.77
N CYS A 388 30.79 6.24 1.59
CA CYS A 388 31.53 6.17 0.33
C CYS A 388 32.13 4.76 0.16
N ASN A 389 31.61 3.99 -0.79
CA ASN A 389 32.01 2.59 -0.99
C ASN A 389 33.24 2.42 -1.90
N LYS A 390 33.76 3.53 -2.45
CA LYS A 390 35.01 3.61 -3.22
C LYS A 390 35.00 2.76 -4.50
N LYS A 391 33.83 2.54 -5.09
CA LYS A 391 33.65 1.75 -6.31
C LYS A 391 33.93 2.53 -7.59
N GLY A 392 34.20 3.83 -7.48
CA GLY A 392 34.60 4.68 -8.58
C GLY A 392 33.41 5.26 -9.35
N HIS A 393 33.71 5.75 -10.54
CA HIS A 393 32.79 6.45 -11.43
C HIS A 393 31.84 5.52 -12.18
N GLY A 394 30.63 6.02 -12.45
CA GLY A 394 29.61 5.41 -13.30
C GLY A 394 28.82 6.41 -14.14
N ASP A 395 28.05 5.87 -15.08
CA ASP A 395 27.33 6.65 -16.10
C ASP A 395 25.81 6.71 -15.87
N ALA A 396 25.26 5.78 -15.10
CA ALA A 396 23.84 5.65 -14.80
C ALA A 396 23.62 5.07 -13.40
N MET A 397 22.54 5.50 -12.75
CA MET A 397 22.10 4.97 -11.46
C MET A 397 20.60 5.18 -11.26
N HIS A 398 19.95 4.34 -10.47
CA HIS A 398 18.51 4.34 -10.21
C HIS A 398 18.30 4.17 -8.69
N LEU A 399 17.61 5.13 -8.07
CA LEU A 399 17.43 5.23 -6.63
C LEU A 399 15.94 5.26 -6.27
N GLY A 400 15.45 4.21 -5.63
CA GLY A 400 14.07 4.09 -5.18
C GLY A 400 13.86 2.83 -4.34
N ASP A 401 12.60 2.52 -4.04
CA ASP A 401 12.22 1.25 -3.42
C ASP A 401 12.21 0.14 -4.49
N LEU A 402 13.36 -0.52 -4.67
CA LEU A 402 13.56 -1.51 -5.73
C LEU A 402 13.33 -2.94 -5.21
N LEU A 403 13.53 -3.15 -3.90
CA LEU A 403 13.28 -4.40 -3.19
C LEU A 403 12.22 -4.18 -2.08
N PRO A 404 10.91 -4.17 -2.41
CA PRO A 404 9.85 -3.80 -1.45
C PRO A 404 9.70 -4.72 -0.23
N GLU A 405 10.38 -5.86 -0.20
CA GLU A 405 10.46 -6.75 0.99
C GLU A 405 11.60 -6.36 1.95
N ARG A 406 12.41 -5.37 1.60
CA ARG A 406 13.54 -4.87 2.39
C ARG A 406 13.24 -3.44 2.81
N ASN A 407 13.39 -3.15 4.10
CA ASN A 407 13.21 -1.78 4.59
C ASN A 407 14.31 -0.86 4.06
N GLY A 408 13.90 0.31 3.56
CA GLY A 408 14.79 1.34 3.02
C GLY A 408 14.91 1.28 1.51
N LEU A 409 15.66 2.23 0.94
CA LEU A 409 15.83 2.36 -0.50
C LEU A 409 17.06 1.60 -1.01
N GLU A 410 17.05 1.30 -2.31
CA GLU A 410 18.16 0.71 -3.02
C GLU A 410 18.67 1.61 -4.15
N LEU A 411 19.99 1.52 -4.38
CA LEU A 411 20.69 2.13 -5.50
C LEU A 411 21.18 1.04 -6.46
N TRP A 412 20.63 1.01 -7.67
CA TRP A 412 21.20 0.25 -8.77
C TRP A 412 22.13 1.13 -9.60
N ILE A 413 23.39 0.73 -9.77
CA ILE A 413 24.42 1.57 -10.40
C ILE A 413 25.36 0.75 -11.29
N CYS A 414 25.78 1.33 -12.41
CA CYS A 414 26.80 0.78 -13.29
C CYS A 414 28.19 1.42 -13.08
N HIS A 415 29.25 0.67 -13.38
CA HIS A 415 30.63 1.05 -13.08
C HIS A 415 31.51 1.13 -14.34
N GLU A 416 32.23 2.24 -14.50
CA GLU A 416 33.26 2.44 -15.55
C GLU A 416 34.65 1.95 -15.07
N SER A 417 34.79 1.54 -13.80
CA SER A 417 36.05 1.05 -13.23
C SER A 417 35.99 -0.43 -12.86
N ALA A 418 37.10 -1.14 -13.06
CA ALA A 418 37.25 -2.56 -12.70
C ALA A 418 36.86 -2.83 -11.22
N PRO A 419 36.08 -3.89 -10.92
CA PRO A 419 35.71 -5.02 -11.79
C PRO A 419 34.59 -4.75 -12.82
N TYR A 420 34.24 -3.48 -13.06
CA TYR A 420 33.18 -3.02 -13.95
C TYR A 420 31.83 -3.61 -13.53
N GLY A 421 30.84 -3.56 -14.42
CA GLY A 421 29.57 -4.24 -14.18
C GLY A 421 28.55 -3.36 -13.48
N VAL A 422 27.71 -4.00 -12.65
CA VAL A 422 26.55 -3.38 -12.00
C VAL A 422 26.44 -3.84 -10.55
N SER A 423 25.94 -2.96 -9.68
CA SER A 423 25.74 -3.27 -8.26
C SER A 423 24.37 -2.79 -7.80
N LEU A 424 23.72 -3.60 -6.97
CA LEU A 424 22.65 -3.15 -6.11
C LEU A 424 23.23 -2.85 -4.74
N ILE A 425 22.93 -1.66 -4.22
CA ILE A 425 23.49 -1.11 -2.99
C ILE A 425 22.36 -0.70 -2.06
N ASP A 426 22.52 -1.00 -0.77
CA ASP A 426 21.69 -0.43 0.30
C ASP A 426 21.96 1.07 0.40
N ALA A 427 20.96 1.90 0.05
CA ALA A 427 21.14 3.34 -0.06
C ALA A 427 21.45 4.00 1.30
N ARG A 428 21.07 3.38 2.42
CA ARG A 428 21.31 3.91 3.78
C ARG A 428 22.77 3.90 4.21
N ASN A 429 23.52 2.89 3.77
CA ASN A 429 24.86 2.61 4.31
C ASN A 429 25.92 2.27 3.25
N GLY A 430 25.54 2.23 1.98
CA GLY A 430 26.46 1.99 0.86
C GLY A 430 26.94 0.53 0.74
N SER A 431 26.37 -0.40 1.51
CA SER A 431 26.73 -1.82 1.43
C SER A 431 26.17 -2.47 0.17
N THR A 432 26.97 -3.31 -0.47
CA THR A 432 26.56 -4.03 -1.69
C THR A 432 25.65 -5.19 -1.31
N ILE A 433 24.44 -5.23 -1.90
CA ILE A 433 23.49 -6.33 -1.80
C ILE A 433 23.91 -7.45 -2.77
N PHE A 434 24.06 -7.11 -4.06
CA PHE A 434 24.68 -8.00 -5.05
C PHE A 434 25.44 -7.21 -6.11
N HIS A 435 26.39 -7.90 -6.76
CA HIS A 435 27.26 -7.35 -7.79
C HIS A 435 27.46 -8.37 -8.91
N TYR A 436 27.49 -7.88 -10.15
CA TYR A 436 27.86 -8.68 -11.32
C TYR A 436 28.98 -7.99 -12.08
N ASP A 437 30.12 -8.65 -12.16
CA ASP A 437 31.29 -8.18 -12.90
C ASP A 437 30.99 -8.04 -14.40
N ALA A 438 31.72 -7.15 -15.07
CA ALA A 438 31.78 -7.10 -16.53
C ALA A 438 33.24 -7.08 -17.02
N SER A 439 33.46 -7.43 -18.28
CA SER A 439 34.82 -7.46 -18.87
C SER A 439 35.36 -6.09 -19.27
N LYS A 440 34.50 -5.06 -19.24
CA LYS A 440 34.77 -3.69 -19.66
C LYS A 440 33.72 -2.76 -19.07
N ASP A 441 33.91 -1.46 -19.26
CA ASP A 441 32.96 -0.40 -18.93
C ASP A 441 31.49 -0.80 -19.18
N THR A 442 30.67 -0.64 -18.14
CA THR A 442 29.22 -0.70 -18.23
C THR A 442 28.66 0.72 -18.25
N GLY A 443 28.60 1.34 -19.43
CA GLY A 443 28.15 2.73 -19.58
C GLY A 443 26.63 2.96 -19.47
N ARG A 444 25.81 1.94 -19.13
CA ARG A 444 24.36 2.04 -18.88
C ARG A 444 23.85 0.92 -17.96
N CYS A 445 22.85 1.24 -17.16
CA CYS A 445 22.00 0.29 -16.45
C CYS A 445 20.61 0.86 -16.22
N CYS A 446 19.64 -0.02 -15.96
CA CYS A 446 18.30 0.36 -15.53
C CYS A 446 17.80 -0.61 -14.45
N ALA A 447 16.92 -0.09 -13.59
CA ALA A 447 16.19 -0.87 -12.59
C ALA A 447 14.78 -0.32 -12.41
N GLY A 448 13.81 -1.22 -12.31
CA GLY A 448 12.40 -0.88 -12.04
C GLY A 448 11.51 -2.09 -12.27
N ASN A 449 10.31 -2.08 -11.69
CA ASN A 449 9.29 -3.09 -11.97
C ASN A 449 8.75 -2.88 -13.38
N VAL A 450 9.20 -3.69 -14.34
CA VAL A 450 8.78 -3.62 -15.75
C VAL A 450 8.09 -4.91 -16.21
N LEU A 451 8.00 -5.92 -15.35
CA LEU A 451 7.44 -7.22 -15.67
C LEU A 451 6.55 -7.76 -14.53
N ALA A 452 5.23 -7.69 -14.72
CA ALA A 452 4.20 -8.09 -13.75
C ALA A 452 4.33 -9.53 -13.20
N SER A 453 5.00 -10.44 -13.92
CA SER A 453 5.21 -11.82 -13.46
C SER A 453 6.32 -11.98 -12.43
N ASN A 454 7.07 -10.91 -12.12
CA ASN A 454 8.12 -10.90 -11.14
C ASN A 454 7.75 -9.97 -9.98
N LYS A 455 8.20 -10.33 -8.77
CA LYS A 455 7.95 -9.56 -7.56
C LYS A 455 9.06 -8.53 -7.36
N GLY A 456 8.74 -7.27 -7.17
CA GLY A 456 9.73 -6.18 -7.06
C GLY A 456 10.36 -5.81 -8.41
N SER A 457 11.49 -5.10 -8.38
CA SER A 457 12.11 -4.59 -9.61
C SER A 457 12.91 -5.63 -10.41
N GLU A 458 13.01 -5.42 -11.72
CA GLU A 458 14.06 -5.99 -12.57
C GLU A 458 15.31 -5.12 -12.55
N PHE A 459 16.47 -5.73 -12.78
CA PHE A 459 17.77 -5.06 -12.82
C PHE A 459 18.58 -5.51 -14.04
N TRP A 460 19.11 -4.58 -14.84
CA TRP A 460 19.96 -4.92 -15.98
C TRP A 460 20.99 -3.85 -16.30
N GLY A 461 22.04 -4.23 -17.04
CA GLY A 461 23.16 -3.36 -17.43
C GLY A 461 23.76 -3.74 -18.79
N ALA A 462 24.40 -2.80 -19.46
CA ALA A 462 24.98 -3.02 -20.79
C ALA A 462 26.17 -4.01 -20.79
N GLY A 463 26.93 -4.05 -19.68
CA GLY A 463 28.11 -4.90 -19.50
C GLY A 463 27.82 -6.29 -18.92
N SER A 464 26.68 -6.46 -18.22
CA SER A 464 26.18 -7.74 -17.73
C SER A 464 25.26 -8.39 -18.77
N GLY A 465 25.34 -9.71 -18.96
CA GLY A 465 24.57 -10.40 -20.02
C GLY A 465 23.06 -10.49 -19.78
N ASP A 466 22.66 -10.38 -18.51
CA ASP A 466 21.36 -10.87 -18.05
C ASP A 466 20.48 -9.73 -17.50
N VAL A 467 19.18 -10.04 -17.38
CA VAL A 467 18.21 -9.31 -16.56
C VAL A 467 18.03 -10.11 -15.27
N TYR A 468 18.10 -9.44 -14.13
CA TYR A 468 18.03 -10.04 -12.80
C TYR A 468 16.72 -9.65 -12.10
N ASN A 469 16.20 -10.53 -11.25
CA ASN A 469 15.09 -10.23 -10.34
C ASN A 469 15.58 -9.74 -8.97
N SER A 470 14.64 -9.44 -8.08
CA SER A 470 14.85 -8.99 -6.69
C SER A 470 15.75 -9.89 -5.83
N SER A 471 15.86 -11.19 -6.15
CA SER A 471 16.79 -12.10 -5.46
C SER A 471 18.20 -12.13 -6.08
N GLY A 472 18.44 -11.37 -7.14
CA GLY A 472 19.68 -11.42 -7.92
C GLY A 472 19.79 -12.66 -8.81
N ASN A 473 18.67 -13.30 -9.16
CA ASN A 473 18.68 -14.43 -10.09
C ASN A 473 18.43 -13.93 -11.52
N SER A 474 19.17 -14.47 -12.47
CA SER A 474 18.95 -14.23 -13.90
C SER A 474 17.59 -14.78 -14.33
N ILE A 475 16.77 -13.93 -14.94
CA ILE A 475 15.43 -14.29 -15.47
C ILE A 475 15.39 -14.28 -17.01
N GLY A 476 16.43 -13.77 -17.66
CA GLY A 476 16.53 -13.75 -19.12
C GLY A 476 17.78 -13.04 -19.61
N THR A 477 18.11 -13.23 -20.89
CA THR A 477 19.29 -12.64 -21.55
C THR A 477 18.92 -11.59 -22.61
N THR A 478 17.64 -11.38 -22.87
CA THR A 478 17.17 -10.32 -23.77
C THR A 478 16.99 -9.04 -22.95
N ARG A 479 18.00 -8.18 -22.96
CA ARG A 479 17.98 -6.94 -22.18
C ARG A 479 17.02 -5.91 -22.79
N PRO A 480 16.14 -5.28 -21.99
CA PRO A 480 15.42 -4.07 -22.38
C PRO A 480 16.39 -2.93 -22.71
N ALA A 481 15.92 -1.87 -23.37
CA ALA A 481 16.73 -0.66 -23.55
C ALA A 481 17.18 -0.10 -22.18
N GLN A 482 18.35 0.54 -22.14
CA GLN A 482 18.94 1.08 -20.90
C GLN A 482 18.99 2.61 -20.99
N ASN A 483 17.85 3.25 -20.75
CA ASN A 483 17.72 4.70 -20.80
C ASN A 483 16.74 5.18 -19.73
N PHE A 484 15.47 5.44 -20.10
CA PHE A 484 14.46 5.94 -19.19
C PHE A 484 13.39 4.88 -18.89
N LEU A 485 12.70 5.10 -17.78
CA LEU A 485 11.49 4.39 -17.39
C LEU A 485 10.37 5.40 -17.25
N VAL A 486 9.14 4.99 -17.58
CA VAL A 486 7.98 5.87 -17.60
C VAL A 486 6.72 5.08 -17.23
N TYR A 487 5.88 5.60 -16.34
CA TYR A 487 4.53 5.10 -16.10
C TYR A 487 3.62 5.62 -17.20
N TRP A 488 3.32 4.77 -18.20
CA TRP A 488 2.64 5.21 -19.41
C TRP A 488 1.26 4.58 -19.59
N ASP A 489 1.10 3.28 -19.39
CA ASP A 489 -0.18 2.62 -19.61
C ASP A 489 -1.10 2.59 -18.38
N GLY A 490 -1.95 1.56 -18.24
CA GLY A 490 -2.96 1.49 -17.20
C GLY A 490 -2.58 0.65 -15.99
N ASP A 491 -1.54 -0.20 -16.09
CA ASP A 491 -1.08 -1.04 -14.99
C ASP A 491 0.00 -0.35 -14.14
N LEU A 492 0.60 -1.07 -13.19
CA LEU A 492 1.55 -0.52 -12.21
C LEU A 492 3.01 -0.83 -12.58
N GLU A 493 3.24 -1.55 -13.67
CA GLU A 493 4.56 -1.81 -14.19
C GLU A 493 5.01 -0.61 -15.03
N ARG A 494 6.29 -0.24 -14.95
CA ARG A 494 6.86 0.82 -15.79
C ARG A 494 7.13 0.34 -17.20
N GLU A 495 6.91 1.23 -18.14
CA GLU A 495 7.39 1.11 -19.51
C GLU A 495 8.84 1.60 -19.63
N ILE A 496 9.49 1.18 -20.71
CA ILE A 496 10.85 1.60 -21.07
C ILE A 496 10.78 2.65 -22.17
N LEU A 497 11.37 3.82 -21.93
CA LEU A 497 11.54 4.90 -22.89
C LEU A 497 12.98 4.96 -23.39
N ASP A 498 13.17 4.88 -24.71
CA ASP A 498 14.48 5.09 -25.34
C ASP A 498 14.32 5.86 -26.66
N GLY A 499 14.98 7.02 -26.74
CA GLY A 499 14.87 7.91 -27.88
C GLY A 499 13.45 8.47 -28.04
N THR A 500 12.72 7.95 -29.02
CA THR A 500 11.37 8.42 -29.39
C THR A 500 10.33 7.30 -29.27
N THR A 501 10.66 6.23 -28.55
CA THR A 501 9.85 5.01 -28.49
C THR A 501 9.60 4.59 -27.06
N ILE A 502 8.35 4.29 -26.73
CA ILE A 502 7.96 3.65 -25.46
C ILE A 502 7.64 2.19 -25.74
N THR A 503 8.24 1.29 -24.97
CA THR A 503 8.02 -0.16 -25.06
C THR A 503 7.64 -0.76 -23.71
N LYS A 504 6.72 -1.73 -23.71
CA LYS A 504 6.34 -2.53 -22.55
C LYS A 504 6.97 -3.92 -22.63
N MET A 505 7.51 -4.40 -21.52
CA MET A 505 8.06 -5.74 -21.42
C MET A 505 6.95 -6.75 -21.07
N MET A 506 6.50 -7.53 -22.05
CA MET A 506 5.41 -8.51 -21.87
C MET A 506 5.92 -9.84 -21.30
N SER A 507 7.18 -10.15 -21.59
CA SER A 507 7.93 -11.28 -21.03
C SER A 507 9.43 -11.03 -21.21
N THR A 508 10.27 -11.92 -20.68
CA THR A 508 11.73 -11.83 -20.79
C THR A 508 12.30 -11.91 -22.22
N THR A 509 11.45 -12.13 -23.23
CA THR A 509 11.84 -12.15 -24.65
C THR A 509 10.90 -11.36 -25.57
N GLN A 510 9.82 -10.75 -25.05
CA GLN A 510 8.81 -10.08 -25.85
C GLN A 510 8.55 -8.66 -25.35
N PHE A 511 8.63 -7.70 -26.27
CA PHE A 511 8.39 -6.29 -26.02
C PHE A 511 7.30 -5.78 -26.98
N ALA A 512 6.36 -5.01 -26.46
CA ALA A 512 5.33 -4.34 -27.23
C ALA A 512 5.67 -2.84 -27.37
N THR A 513 5.58 -2.27 -28.56
CA THR A 513 5.73 -0.82 -28.74
C THR A 513 4.40 -0.13 -28.48
N LEU A 514 4.37 0.78 -27.50
CA LEU A 514 3.17 1.54 -27.13
C LEU A 514 3.14 2.93 -27.77
N LEU A 515 4.31 3.54 -28.00
CA LEU A 515 4.45 4.81 -28.70
C LEU A 515 5.64 4.77 -29.64
N SER A 516 5.43 5.29 -30.86
CA SER A 516 6.48 5.75 -31.77
C SER A 516 6.20 7.22 -32.10
N ALA A 517 7.02 8.13 -31.57
CA ALA A 517 6.79 9.57 -31.67
C ALA A 517 7.20 10.15 -33.05
N ASP A 518 6.40 9.87 -34.07
CA ASP A 518 6.65 10.35 -35.44
C ASP A 518 6.76 11.88 -35.51
N GLY A 519 7.78 12.35 -36.24
CA GLY A 519 8.08 13.78 -36.38
C GLY A 519 8.74 14.42 -35.16
N CYS A 520 9.16 13.62 -34.17
CA CYS A 520 9.93 14.06 -33.01
C CYS A 520 11.38 13.56 -33.09
N ALA A 521 12.23 14.06 -32.20
CA ALA A 521 13.60 13.60 -32.04
C ALA A 521 14.01 13.67 -30.56
N SER A 522 14.89 12.77 -30.16
CA SER A 522 15.55 12.82 -28.86
C SER A 522 16.73 13.81 -28.84
N ASN A 523 17.22 14.06 -27.64
CA ASN A 523 18.32 14.99 -27.35
C ASN A 523 19.63 14.25 -27.01
N ASN A 524 20.71 15.01 -26.92
CA ASN A 524 21.99 14.55 -26.37
C ASN A 524 22.65 13.36 -27.12
N SER A 525 22.49 13.33 -28.45
CA SER A 525 23.12 12.33 -29.34
C SER A 525 22.78 10.89 -28.92
N THR A 526 23.76 10.07 -28.55
CA THR A 526 23.54 8.66 -28.17
C THR A 526 22.94 8.48 -26.78
N LYS A 527 22.89 9.54 -25.94
CA LYS A 527 22.12 9.49 -24.69
C LYS A 527 20.62 9.43 -24.98
N SER A 528 20.18 9.95 -26.13
CA SER A 528 18.83 9.79 -26.65
C SER A 528 17.75 10.17 -25.63
N ASN A 529 17.96 11.28 -24.92
CA ASN A 529 17.07 11.69 -23.85
C ASN A 529 15.78 12.32 -24.38
N PRO A 530 14.67 12.22 -23.64
CA PRO A 530 13.57 13.16 -23.78
C PRO A 530 14.03 14.58 -23.41
N CYS A 531 13.16 15.57 -23.64
CA CYS A 531 13.34 16.88 -23.03
C CYS A 531 13.06 16.81 -21.52
N LEU A 532 11.99 16.09 -21.15
CA LEU A 532 11.58 15.81 -19.77
C LEU A 532 10.60 14.62 -19.74
N THR A 533 10.57 13.87 -18.65
CA THR A 533 9.44 12.99 -18.27
C THR A 533 8.92 13.36 -16.88
N ALA A 534 7.62 13.62 -16.74
CA ALA A 534 7.02 13.94 -15.45
C ALA A 534 5.48 13.78 -15.48
N ASP A 535 4.86 13.47 -14.35
CA ASP A 535 3.42 13.71 -14.12
C ASP A 535 3.18 15.23 -14.06
N LEU A 536 2.95 15.86 -15.22
CA LEU A 536 2.82 17.31 -15.29
C LEU A 536 1.38 17.75 -15.07
N PHE A 537 0.41 16.92 -15.42
CA PHE A 537 -1.02 17.15 -15.28
C PHE A 537 -1.73 15.82 -15.54
N GLY A 538 -3.05 15.80 -15.44
CA GLY A 538 -3.81 14.57 -15.57
C GLY A 538 -3.70 13.75 -14.29
N ASP A 539 -3.79 12.42 -14.41
CA ASP A 539 -3.61 11.52 -13.28
C ASP A 539 -2.12 11.17 -13.10
N TRP A 540 -1.82 10.18 -12.26
CA TRP A 540 -0.46 9.83 -11.82
C TRP A 540 0.55 9.40 -12.90
N ARG A 541 0.13 9.28 -14.17
CA ARG A 541 1.00 8.78 -15.24
C ARG A 541 1.80 9.92 -15.83
N GLU A 542 2.94 9.58 -16.40
CA GLU A 542 3.96 10.55 -16.76
C GLU A 542 3.77 11.03 -18.22
N GLU A 543 3.73 12.34 -18.42
CA GLU A 543 3.89 12.95 -19.73
C GLU A 543 5.32 12.79 -20.25
N VAL A 544 5.45 12.71 -21.58
CA VAL A 544 6.75 12.66 -22.26
C VAL A 544 6.92 13.85 -23.19
N LEU A 545 7.94 14.67 -22.93
CA LEU A 545 8.26 15.85 -23.73
C LEU A 545 9.39 15.52 -24.72
N LEU A 546 9.12 15.68 -26.02
CA LEU A 546 10.11 15.50 -27.08
C LEU A 546 10.11 16.72 -28.01
N ARG A 547 11.28 17.17 -28.46
CA ARG A 547 11.33 18.21 -29.48
C ARG A 547 10.83 17.67 -30.82
N THR A 548 10.19 18.51 -31.61
CA THR A 548 9.91 18.18 -33.02
C THR A 548 11.22 18.06 -33.79
N SER A 549 11.25 17.24 -34.84
CA SER A 549 12.48 17.03 -35.64
C SER A 549 12.97 18.32 -36.32
N ASP A 550 12.09 19.31 -36.51
CA ASP A 550 12.42 20.63 -37.06
C ASP A 550 12.75 21.69 -35.99
N ASN A 551 12.77 21.31 -34.71
CA ASN A 551 13.11 22.13 -33.54
C ASN A 551 12.16 23.31 -33.27
N LYS A 552 10.97 23.35 -33.89
CA LYS A 552 10.03 24.47 -33.76
C LYS A 552 9.00 24.32 -32.65
N ALA A 553 8.91 23.14 -32.04
CA ALA A 553 8.04 22.90 -30.90
C ALA A 553 8.64 21.84 -29.97
N ILE A 554 8.18 21.87 -28.72
CA ILE A 554 8.22 20.69 -27.84
C ILE A 554 6.84 20.05 -27.90
N ARG A 555 6.79 18.76 -28.25
CA ARG A 555 5.59 17.96 -28.23
C ARG A 555 5.44 17.30 -26.87
N VAL A 556 4.32 17.57 -26.21
CA VAL A 556 3.93 16.94 -24.95
C VAL A 556 3.02 15.77 -25.28
N PHE A 557 3.49 14.54 -25.08
CA PHE A 557 2.69 13.34 -25.26
C PHE A 557 1.98 12.99 -23.97
N CYS A 558 0.70 12.68 -24.08
CA CYS A 558 -0.16 12.23 -22.99
C CYS A 558 -0.60 10.79 -23.26
N THR A 559 -0.78 10.02 -22.19
CA THR A 559 -1.14 8.60 -22.32
C THR A 559 -2.54 8.41 -22.94
N PRO A 560 -2.69 7.58 -23.99
CA PRO A 560 -4.01 7.26 -24.55
C PRO A 560 -4.73 6.12 -23.82
N TYR A 561 -4.15 5.57 -22.76
CA TYR A 561 -4.66 4.39 -22.05
C TYR A 561 -5.55 4.81 -20.88
N THR A 562 -6.53 4.00 -20.51
CA THR A 562 -7.28 4.17 -19.24
C THR A 562 -6.58 3.38 -18.13
N THR A 563 -6.73 3.80 -16.88
CA THR A 563 -6.30 3.04 -15.70
C THR A 563 -7.48 2.85 -14.73
N ASP A 564 -7.40 1.81 -13.91
CA ASP A 564 -8.28 1.60 -12.75
C ASP A 564 -7.60 2.00 -11.42
N LYS A 565 -6.39 2.56 -11.49
CA LYS A 565 -5.59 2.95 -10.32
C LYS A 565 -5.78 4.42 -10.00
N ARG A 566 -5.95 4.71 -8.71
CA ARG A 566 -5.96 6.08 -8.17
C ARG A 566 -4.74 6.25 -7.28
N ILE A 567 -3.77 7.03 -7.76
CA ILE A 567 -2.53 7.35 -7.07
C ILE A 567 -2.45 8.87 -6.98
N THR A 568 -1.97 9.39 -5.84
CA THR A 568 -1.69 10.82 -5.69
C THR A 568 -0.72 11.26 -6.79
N THR A 569 -0.88 12.48 -7.32
CA THR A 569 0.08 13.01 -8.31
C THR A 569 1.53 12.79 -7.81
N LEU A 570 2.39 12.26 -8.68
CA LEU A 570 3.76 11.91 -8.32
C LEU A 570 4.58 13.16 -7.97
N MET A 571 4.16 14.33 -8.44
CA MET A 571 4.77 15.61 -8.08
C MET A 571 4.55 16.03 -6.62
N HIS A 572 3.67 15.33 -5.89
CA HIS A 572 3.54 15.45 -4.43
C HIS A 572 4.31 14.38 -3.65
N ASP A 573 5.08 13.53 -4.31
CA ASP A 573 6.16 12.77 -3.68
C ASP A 573 7.46 13.61 -3.76
N PRO A 574 7.98 14.15 -2.65
CA PRO A 574 9.18 14.98 -2.66
C PRO A 574 10.43 14.28 -3.23
N HIS A 575 10.50 12.94 -3.16
CA HIS A 575 11.57 12.17 -3.79
C HIS A 575 11.47 12.28 -5.31
N TYR A 576 10.32 11.90 -5.88
CA TYR A 576 10.06 11.98 -7.31
C TYR A 576 10.19 13.42 -7.83
N ARG A 577 9.55 14.39 -7.18
CA ARG A 577 9.54 15.81 -7.58
C ARG A 577 10.94 16.42 -7.65
N ASN A 578 11.82 16.09 -6.70
CA ASN A 578 13.18 16.61 -6.68
C ASN A 578 14.07 15.91 -7.72
N GLN A 579 13.83 14.63 -8.01
CA GLN A 579 14.46 13.95 -9.13
C GLN A 579 14.00 14.52 -10.49
N VAL A 580 12.73 14.90 -10.65
CA VAL A 580 12.23 15.62 -11.84
C VAL A 580 12.96 16.96 -12.01
N SER A 581 13.17 17.72 -10.93
CA SER A 581 13.96 18.97 -11.03
C SER A 581 15.39 18.73 -11.50
N ALA A 582 16.00 17.63 -11.05
CA ALA A 582 17.38 17.28 -11.35
C ALA A 582 17.55 16.43 -12.62
N GLU A 583 16.46 16.06 -13.32
CA GLU A 583 16.51 15.18 -14.49
C GLU A 583 17.45 15.73 -15.57
N GLN A 584 17.48 17.05 -15.77
CA GLN A 584 18.34 17.72 -16.75
C GLN A 584 19.85 17.63 -16.45
N THR A 585 20.22 17.18 -15.24
CA THR A 585 21.60 17.26 -14.75
C THR A 585 22.54 16.29 -15.49
N SER A 586 23.49 16.86 -16.23
CA SER A 586 24.54 16.16 -16.98
C SER A 586 24.02 15.00 -17.86
N TYR A 587 24.12 13.75 -17.43
CA TYR A 587 23.51 12.61 -18.13
C TYR A 587 22.22 12.24 -17.44
N ASN A 588 21.11 12.71 -18.02
CA ASN A 588 19.75 12.62 -17.50
C ASN A 588 19.43 11.19 -17.06
N GLN A 589 18.76 11.04 -15.92
CA GLN A 589 18.27 9.75 -15.40
C GLN A 589 16.78 9.86 -15.12
N PRO A 590 16.00 8.78 -15.27
CA PRO A 590 14.57 8.81 -15.00
C PRO A 590 14.29 9.07 -13.51
N PRO A 591 13.24 9.83 -13.17
CA PRO A 591 12.81 9.98 -11.79
C PRO A 591 12.23 8.68 -11.23
N HIS A 592 12.35 8.48 -9.92
CA HIS A 592 11.79 7.36 -9.17
C HIS A 592 10.91 7.86 -8.04
N THR A 593 9.91 7.06 -7.65
CA THR A 593 9.08 7.31 -6.47
C THR A 593 9.79 6.88 -5.18
N SER A 594 9.43 7.49 -4.06
CA SER A 594 9.88 7.08 -2.72
C SER A 594 9.36 5.71 -2.30
N PHE A 595 8.31 5.23 -2.98
CA PHE A 595 7.60 3.98 -2.70
C PHE A 595 7.58 3.07 -3.92
N TYR A 596 7.36 1.78 -3.69
CA TYR A 596 7.16 0.79 -4.74
C TYR A 596 5.76 0.86 -5.37
N LEU A 597 5.70 0.72 -6.70
CA LEU A 597 4.46 0.47 -7.46
C LEU A 597 4.59 -0.84 -8.24
N GLY A 598 3.62 -1.73 -8.04
CA GLY A 598 3.52 -2.98 -8.79
C GLY A 598 2.20 -3.69 -8.57
N SER A 599 1.77 -4.45 -9.59
CA SER A 599 0.51 -5.20 -9.57
C SER A 599 0.49 -6.32 -8.50
N ASP A 600 1.65 -6.66 -7.97
CA ASP A 600 1.91 -7.62 -6.89
C ASP A 600 1.81 -7.02 -5.47
N ALA A 601 1.62 -5.70 -5.37
CA ALA A 601 1.56 -4.97 -4.10
C ALA A 601 0.25 -4.17 -3.95
N GLN A 602 -0.05 -3.75 -2.71
CA GLN A 602 -1.09 -2.75 -2.47
C GLN A 602 -0.58 -1.38 -2.93
N LEU A 603 -1.52 -0.50 -3.31
CA LEU A 603 -1.17 0.89 -3.56
C LEU A 603 -0.57 1.50 -2.27
N PRO A 604 0.46 2.34 -2.41
CA PRO A 604 1.16 2.95 -1.27
C PRO A 604 0.21 3.85 -0.47
N ALA A 605 0.58 4.11 0.78
CA ALA A 605 -0.02 5.18 1.54
C ALA A 605 0.17 6.51 0.82
N ARG A 606 -0.77 7.44 1.03
CA ARG A 606 -0.64 8.78 0.45
C ARG A 606 0.52 9.54 1.11
N PRO A 607 1.18 10.44 0.37
CA PRO A 607 2.28 11.23 0.93
C PRO A 607 1.77 12.09 2.09
N ASN A 608 2.59 12.20 3.13
CA ASN A 608 2.36 13.08 4.27
C ASN A 608 3.14 14.39 4.06
N VAL A 609 2.53 15.34 3.35
CA VAL A 609 3.20 16.57 2.89
C VAL A 609 2.39 17.81 3.28
N ILE A 610 2.99 19.00 3.26
CA ILE A 610 2.29 20.27 3.51
C ILE A 610 1.92 20.90 2.16
N VAL A 611 0.62 21.12 1.92
CA VAL A 611 0.10 21.82 0.74
C VAL A 611 -0.59 23.10 1.21
N ASP A 612 -0.24 24.25 0.64
CA ASP A 612 -0.78 25.56 1.02
C ASP A 612 -0.72 25.84 2.55
N GLY A 613 0.43 25.53 3.16
CA GLY A 613 0.65 25.73 4.61
C GLY A 613 -0.18 24.83 5.52
N THR A 614 -0.94 23.90 4.97
CA THR A 614 -1.73 22.93 5.72
C THR A 614 -1.10 21.55 5.53
N LEU A 615 -0.87 20.81 6.62
CA LEU A 615 -0.44 19.42 6.51
C LEU A 615 -1.53 18.64 5.75
N ALA A 616 -1.22 18.28 4.52
CA ALA A 616 -1.91 17.29 3.71
C ALA A 616 -1.47 15.89 4.15
N ALA A 617 -1.43 15.65 5.46
CA ALA A 617 -1.45 14.29 5.96
C ALA A 617 -2.81 13.72 5.56
N PRO A 618 -2.88 12.54 4.92
CA PRO A 618 -4.13 11.80 4.99
C PRO A 618 -4.46 11.67 6.48
N PRO A 619 -5.72 11.91 6.88
CA PRO A 619 -6.17 11.57 8.21
C PRO A 619 -5.72 10.14 8.49
N LYS A 620 -4.86 9.90 9.49
CA LYS A 620 -4.33 8.55 9.78
C LYS A 620 -5.50 7.57 9.70
N PRO A 621 -5.43 6.50 8.87
CA PRO A 621 -6.60 5.69 8.59
C PRO A 621 -7.20 5.21 9.91
N GLY A 622 -8.44 5.63 10.16
CA GLY A 622 -9.15 5.24 11.37
C GLY A 622 -9.26 3.73 11.39
N ALA A 623 -8.82 3.11 12.49
CA ALA A 623 -9.05 1.70 12.75
C ALA A 623 -10.56 1.42 12.72
N THR A 624 -10.93 0.38 11.98
CA THR A 624 -12.31 -0.10 11.99
C THR A 624 -12.59 -0.81 13.31
N LEU A 625 -13.30 -0.13 14.21
CA LEU A 625 -13.88 -0.74 15.41
C LEU A 625 -15.16 -1.49 15.06
N ASN A 626 -15.33 -2.65 15.70
CA ASN A 626 -16.55 -3.45 15.62
C ASN A 626 -17.65 -2.82 16.49
N THR A 627 -18.66 -2.24 15.85
CA THR A 627 -19.80 -1.60 16.54
C THR A 627 -20.65 -2.55 17.38
N ALA A 628 -20.46 -3.87 17.26
CA ALA A 628 -21.09 -4.86 18.12
C ALA A 628 -20.40 -5.03 19.49
N TYR A 629 -19.14 -4.57 19.61
CA TYR A 629 -18.33 -4.79 20.80
C TYR A 629 -18.63 -3.76 21.90
N LYS A 630 -18.45 -4.21 23.13
CA LYS A 630 -18.26 -3.38 24.31
C LYS A 630 -16.76 -3.21 24.53
N TYR A 631 -16.33 -1.98 24.72
CA TYR A 631 -14.93 -1.61 24.79
C TYR A 631 -14.55 -1.18 26.20
N THR A 632 -13.40 -1.66 26.67
CA THR A 632 -12.62 -0.94 27.69
C THR A 632 -11.52 -0.16 27.00
N ILE A 633 -11.22 1.03 27.51
CA ILE A 633 -10.21 1.93 26.97
C ILE A 633 -9.28 2.26 28.13
N LYS A 634 -8.02 1.84 28.05
CA LYS A 634 -7.05 1.91 29.15
C LYS A 634 -5.85 2.73 28.75
N ASN A 635 -5.44 3.69 29.56
CA ASN A 635 -4.28 4.53 29.26
C ASN A 635 -2.98 3.72 29.38
N ALA A 636 -2.09 3.81 28.40
CA ALA A 636 -0.85 3.03 28.35
C ALA A 636 0.18 3.49 29.41
N ASN A 637 0.13 4.76 29.83
CA ASN A 637 1.07 5.31 30.83
C ASN A 637 0.70 4.94 32.27
N SER A 638 -0.59 5.04 32.62
CA SER A 638 -1.08 4.80 34.00
C SER A 638 -1.61 3.39 34.21
N GLY A 639 -2.11 2.73 33.17
CA GLY A 639 -2.84 1.48 33.30
C GLY A 639 -4.22 1.64 33.95
N LEU A 640 -4.80 2.85 33.94
CA LEU A 640 -6.15 3.14 34.41
C LEU A 640 -7.12 3.30 33.23
N TYR A 641 -8.42 3.19 33.49
CA TYR A 641 -9.46 3.19 32.46
C TYR A 641 -10.02 4.58 32.21
N LEU A 642 -10.37 4.87 30.95
CA LEU A 642 -11.17 6.03 30.57
C LEU A 642 -12.58 5.86 31.14
N GLY A 643 -12.97 6.67 32.12
CA GLY A 643 -14.27 6.57 32.79
C GLY A 643 -14.86 7.93 33.12
N VAL A 644 -16.08 7.91 33.67
CA VAL A 644 -16.83 9.14 34.01
C VAL A 644 -16.76 9.36 35.52
N GLU A 645 -16.53 10.60 35.95
CA GLU A 645 -16.46 10.95 37.35
C GLU A 645 -17.69 10.47 38.13
N GLY A 646 -17.44 9.72 39.21
CA GLY A 646 -18.49 9.19 40.08
C GLY A 646 -19.50 8.25 39.41
N ASN A 647 -19.22 7.73 38.20
CA ASN A 647 -20.19 7.02 37.36
C ASN A 647 -21.48 7.84 37.11
N ASN A 648 -21.36 9.17 37.04
CA ASN A 648 -22.51 10.06 36.93
C ASN A 648 -23.04 10.13 35.49
N ALA A 649 -24.20 9.51 35.24
CA ALA A 649 -24.87 9.52 33.94
C ALA A 649 -25.63 10.85 33.70
N GLN A 650 -24.88 11.94 33.53
CA GLN A 650 -25.40 13.30 33.34
C GLN A 650 -24.62 14.04 32.27
N ALA A 651 -25.30 14.88 31.48
CA ALA A 651 -24.65 15.76 30.52
C ALA A 651 -23.70 16.74 31.21
N GLY A 652 -22.46 16.81 30.72
CA GLY A 652 -21.36 17.60 31.26
C GLY A 652 -20.58 16.94 32.39
N ALA A 653 -20.84 15.65 32.68
CA ALA A 653 -20.02 14.92 33.66
C ALA A 653 -18.59 14.71 33.11
N ASP A 654 -17.60 14.89 33.98
CA ASP A 654 -16.18 14.87 33.59
C ASP A 654 -15.73 13.46 33.20
N VAL A 655 -14.87 13.37 32.18
CA VAL A 655 -14.19 12.12 31.81
C VAL A 655 -12.78 12.16 32.38
N GLN A 656 -12.46 11.13 33.16
CA GLN A 656 -11.21 11.02 33.92
C GLN A 656 -10.68 9.60 33.87
N GLN A 657 -9.43 9.40 34.31
CA GLN A 657 -8.93 8.05 34.53
C GLN A 657 -9.45 7.45 35.85
N VAL A 658 -9.93 6.21 35.81
CA VAL A 658 -10.54 5.50 36.95
C VAL A 658 -9.92 4.11 37.15
N GLU A 659 -9.96 3.60 38.38
CA GLU A 659 -9.42 2.28 38.73
C GLU A 659 -10.25 1.11 38.18
N ASN A 660 -11.57 1.27 38.18
CA ASN A 660 -12.51 0.22 37.75
C ASN A 660 -12.77 0.32 36.25
N GLU A 661 -13.01 -0.83 35.61
CA GLU A 661 -13.39 -0.89 34.20
C GLU A 661 -14.65 -0.06 33.91
N ALA A 662 -14.51 0.86 32.97
CA ALA A 662 -15.62 1.59 32.39
C ALA A 662 -15.87 1.09 30.97
N ILE A 663 -17.14 0.87 30.64
CA ILE A 663 -17.55 0.23 29.39
C ILE A 663 -18.09 1.27 28.42
N TRP A 664 -17.59 1.22 27.19
CA TRP A 664 -17.98 2.08 26.09
C TRP A 664 -18.55 1.27 24.93
N THR A 665 -19.48 1.84 24.18
CA THR A 665 -19.88 1.30 22.87
C THR A 665 -19.61 2.34 21.80
N VAL A 666 -19.47 1.90 20.54
CA VAL A 666 -19.15 2.81 19.44
C VAL A 666 -20.17 2.69 18.32
N GLN A 667 -20.53 3.82 17.73
CA GLN A 667 -21.36 3.89 16.53
C GLN A 667 -20.57 4.60 15.43
N SER A 668 -20.43 3.96 14.27
CA SER A 668 -19.74 4.58 13.13
C SER A 668 -20.48 5.81 12.64
N ALA A 669 -19.74 6.90 12.41
CA ALA A 669 -20.20 8.14 11.81
C ALA A 669 -19.70 8.32 10.35
N GLY A 670 -18.96 7.35 9.82
CA GLY A 670 -18.29 7.44 8.51
C GLY A 670 -16.93 8.16 8.56
N GLY A 671 -16.10 7.98 7.54
CA GLY A 671 -14.77 8.61 7.45
C GLY A 671 -13.78 8.20 8.55
N GLY A 672 -13.96 7.03 9.16
CA GLY A 672 -13.15 6.54 10.28
C GLY A 672 -13.52 7.11 11.66
N TYR A 673 -14.54 7.96 11.75
CA TYR A 673 -15.00 8.55 13.02
C TYR A 673 -16.12 7.74 13.68
N TYR A 674 -16.17 7.82 15.00
CA TYR A 674 -17.14 7.16 15.85
C TYR A 674 -17.74 8.13 16.86
N TYR A 675 -19.02 7.94 17.15
CA TYR A 675 -19.61 8.34 18.42
C TYR A 675 -19.24 7.29 19.47
N VAL A 676 -18.72 7.72 20.61
CA VAL A 676 -18.27 6.83 21.70
C VAL A 676 -19.22 7.00 22.89
N TYR A 677 -20.13 6.05 23.08
CA TYR A 677 -21.18 6.09 24.09
C TYR A 677 -20.72 5.46 25.41
N SER A 678 -21.00 6.15 26.51
CA SER A 678 -20.86 5.57 27.84
C SER A 678 -21.96 4.54 28.07
N SER A 679 -21.61 3.38 28.63
CA SER A 679 -22.61 2.37 29.03
C SER A 679 -23.39 2.75 30.30
N LEU A 680 -23.13 3.92 30.89
CA LEU A 680 -23.89 4.46 32.00
C LEU A 680 -25.31 4.86 31.57
N GLY A 681 -26.27 4.85 32.51
CA GLY A 681 -27.66 5.14 32.21
C GLY A 681 -28.31 4.07 31.32
N ASP A 682 -28.79 4.47 30.14
CA ASP A 682 -29.37 3.58 29.14
C ASP A 682 -28.35 3.04 28.12
N GLY A 683 -27.08 3.47 28.24
CA GLY A 683 -25.98 3.09 27.35
C GLY A 683 -26.03 3.72 25.96
N LYS A 684 -26.92 4.69 25.72
CA LYS A 684 -27.17 5.30 24.39
C LYS A 684 -27.44 6.80 24.42
N THR A 685 -27.69 7.38 25.59
CA THR A 685 -28.01 8.81 25.72
C THR A 685 -26.75 9.68 25.78
N TYR A 686 -25.68 9.21 26.44
CA TYR A 686 -24.49 10.01 26.73
C TYR A 686 -23.27 9.51 25.96
N MET A 687 -22.57 10.41 25.26
CA MET A 687 -21.38 10.14 24.46
C MET A 687 -20.24 11.09 24.81
N LEU A 688 -19.01 10.71 24.50
CA LEU A 688 -17.85 11.60 24.62
C LEU A 688 -18.11 12.91 23.86
N ASP A 689 -17.71 14.01 24.48
CA ASP A 689 -17.92 15.37 24.00
C ASP A 689 -16.72 16.24 24.37
N LEU A 690 -16.24 17.01 23.41
CA LEU A 690 -15.22 18.03 23.61
C LEU A 690 -15.88 19.33 24.09
N ASP A 691 -15.55 19.78 25.29
CA ASP A 691 -16.21 20.91 25.94
C ASP A 691 -16.29 22.15 25.04
N TYR A 692 -17.52 22.57 24.72
CA TYR A 692 -17.83 23.71 23.84
C TYR A 692 -17.23 23.63 22.43
N GLY A 693 -16.74 22.46 21.99
CA GLY A 693 -16.09 22.29 20.69
C GLY A 693 -14.87 23.19 20.50
N LYS A 694 -14.10 23.47 21.56
CA LYS A 694 -12.89 24.30 21.47
C LYS A 694 -11.70 23.48 20.97
N ALA A 695 -10.98 24.02 19.98
CA ALA A 695 -9.79 23.39 19.43
C ALA A 695 -8.52 23.56 20.30
N ASP A 696 -8.59 24.36 21.38
CA ASP A 696 -7.43 24.71 22.19
C ASP A 696 -6.87 23.51 22.97
N ASN A 697 -5.54 23.45 23.07
CA ASN A 697 -4.84 22.53 23.97
C ASN A 697 -5.32 22.70 25.41
N GLY A 698 -5.65 21.59 26.08
CA GLY A 698 -6.18 21.60 27.45
C GLY A 698 -7.70 21.66 27.53
N THR A 699 -8.43 21.64 26.41
CA THR A 699 -9.89 21.55 26.42
C THR A 699 -10.35 20.23 27.03
N ASN A 700 -11.36 20.30 27.90
CA ASN A 700 -11.86 19.16 28.65
C ASN A 700 -12.62 18.15 27.77
N ILE A 701 -12.56 16.87 28.13
CA ILE A 701 -13.43 15.83 27.58
C ILE A 701 -14.48 15.47 28.64
N GLY A 702 -15.75 15.59 28.28
CA GLY A 702 -16.89 15.19 29.10
C GLY A 702 -17.74 14.14 28.41
N ILE A 703 -18.86 13.77 29.05
CA ILE A 703 -19.98 13.12 28.36
C ILE A 703 -21.16 14.07 28.20
N TYR A 704 -21.82 14.06 27.04
CA TYR A 704 -22.97 14.91 26.77
C TYR A 704 -24.05 14.19 25.97
N THR A 705 -25.26 14.77 25.91
CA THR A 705 -26.30 14.30 25.00
C THR A 705 -25.96 14.68 23.55
N ASN A 706 -26.57 14.00 22.58
CA ASN A 706 -26.27 14.24 21.16
C ASN A 706 -26.50 15.72 20.76
N THR A 707 -25.44 16.39 20.30
CA THR A 707 -25.46 17.76 19.77
C THR A 707 -25.34 17.81 18.24
N ASN A 708 -25.08 16.67 17.58
CA ASN A 708 -24.79 16.53 16.14
C ASN A 708 -23.62 17.43 15.68
N SER A 709 -22.60 17.61 16.52
CA SER A 709 -21.43 18.44 16.22
C SER A 709 -20.15 17.61 16.09
N ASP A 710 -19.12 18.19 15.44
CA ASP A 710 -17.81 17.56 15.32
C ASP A 710 -17.08 17.39 16.66
N ALA A 711 -17.54 18.07 17.72
CA ALA A 711 -17.05 17.89 19.10
C ALA A 711 -17.33 16.50 19.67
N GLN A 712 -18.25 15.72 19.06
CA GLN A 712 -18.65 14.39 19.50
C GLN A 712 -18.07 13.26 18.64
N LEU A 713 -17.17 13.59 17.70
CA LEU A 713 -16.63 12.67 16.72
C LEU A 713 -15.15 12.41 16.99
N PHE A 714 -14.84 11.14 17.26
CA PHE A 714 -13.51 10.68 17.60
C PHE A 714 -13.05 9.57 16.65
N LYS A 715 -11.76 9.56 16.31
CA LYS A 715 -11.18 8.56 15.42
C LYS A 715 -10.09 7.80 16.16
N PHE A 716 -10.16 6.47 16.09
CA PHE A 716 -9.17 5.59 16.71
C PHE A 716 -8.12 5.27 15.66
N VAL A 717 -6.86 5.60 15.92
CA VAL A 717 -5.74 5.34 15.02
C VAL A 717 -4.87 4.29 15.68
N LYS A 718 -4.65 3.16 15.03
CA LYS A 718 -3.83 2.07 15.57
C LYS A 718 -2.35 2.40 15.40
N ASN A 719 -1.59 2.31 16.48
CA ASN A 719 -0.15 2.50 16.52
C ASN A 719 0.58 1.15 16.31
N ASP A 720 1.85 1.19 15.91
CA ASP A 720 2.66 -0.02 15.62
C ASP A 720 2.88 -0.92 16.85
N ASP A 721 2.89 -0.33 18.04
CA ASP A 721 3.00 -1.05 19.31
C ASP A 721 1.68 -1.72 19.76
N GLY A 722 0.61 -1.61 18.95
CA GLY A 722 -0.71 -2.17 19.20
C GLY A 722 -1.62 -1.29 20.07
N THR A 723 -1.13 -0.16 20.57
CA THR A 723 -1.97 0.86 21.21
C THR A 723 -2.75 1.69 20.18
N TYR A 724 -3.60 2.59 20.65
CA TYR A 724 -4.39 3.50 19.82
C TYR A 724 -4.17 4.94 20.26
N THR A 725 -4.08 5.82 19.27
CA THR A 725 -4.25 7.27 19.43
C THR A 725 -5.71 7.60 19.13
N ILE A 726 -6.38 8.36 20.00
CA ILE A 726 -7.80 8.72 19.80
C ILE A 726 -7.88 10.20 19.44
N THR A 727 -8.00 10.51 18.14
CA THR A 727 -8.00 11.86 17.59
C THR A 727 -9.39 12.50 17.60
N THR A 728 -9.43 13.82 17.64
CA THR A 728 -10.67 14.60 17.62
C THR A 728 -10.96 15.16 16.22
N LYS A 729 -12.21 15.06 15.76
CA LYS A 729 -12.59 15.60 14.46
C LYS A 729 -12.57 17.13 14.45
N ASN A 730 -12.85 17.75 15.59
CA ASN A 730 -12.93 19.21 15.72
C ASN A 730 -11.60 19.91 15.37
N THR A 731 -10.47 19.23 15.49
CA THR A 731 -9.14 19.70 15.06
C THR A 731 -8.66 19.05 13.76
N LYS A 732 -9.54 18.38 13.01
CA LYS A 732 -9.18 17.60 11.81
C LYS A 732 -8.02 16.62 12.08
N ASP A 733 -8.10 15.89 13.20
CA ASP A 733 -7.11 14.92 13.69
C ASP A 733 -5.76 15.48 14.18
N ALA A 734 -5.56 16.79 14.19
CA ALA A 734 -4.32 17.39 14.71
C ALA A 734 -4.14 17.20 16.24
N SER A 735 -5.22 16.95 16.99
CA SER A 735 -5.20 16.73 18.43
C SER A 735 -5.89 15.41 18.81
N CYS A 736 -5.44 14.85 19.93
CA CYS A 736 -5.96 13.62 20.51
C CYS A 736 -6.23 13.77 22.00
N ILE A 737 -7.01 12.83 22.53
CA ILE A 737 -7.30 12.81 23.97
C ILE A 737 -6.13 12.18 24.74
N GLY A 738 -5.79 12.79 25.87
CA GLY A 738 -4.72 12.36 26.77
C GLY A 738 -5.01 12.76 28.21
N ILE A 739 -4.17 12.26 29.13
CA ILE A 739 -4.33 12.57 30.55
C ILE A 739 -3.66 13.90 30.89
N SER A 740 -4.39 14.80 31.54
CA SER A 740 -3.86 16.11 31.94
C SER A 740 -2.56 15.99 32.74
N GLY A 741 -1.50 16.64 32.24
CA GLY A 741 -0.16 16.62 32.83
C GLY A 741 0.52 15.25 32.85
N GLY A 742 0.03 14.26 32.10
CA GLY A 742 0.56 12.89 32.09
C GLY A 742 0.43 12.16 33.44
N SER A 743 -0.52 12.59 34.28
CA SER A 743 -0.75 12.03 35.62
C SER A 743 -1.02 10.52 35.58
N LYS A 744 -0.58 9.80 36.62
CA LYS A 744 -0.88 8.36 36.81
C LYS A 744 -1.94 8.08 37.88
N GLU A 745 -2.46 9.14 38.50
CA GLU A 745 -3.38 9.03 39.63
C GLU A 745 -4.84 8.92 39.15
N ALA A 746 -5.62 8.07 39.81
CA ALA A 746 -7.06 8.01 39.59
C ALA A 746 -7.71 9.37 39.89
N GLY A 747 -8.65 9.76 39.03
CA GLY A 747 -9.32 11.06 39.09
C GLY A 747 -8.64 12.18 38.28
N ALA A 748 -7.55 11.90 37.55
CA ALA A 748 -7.01 12.88 36.63
C ALA A 748 -7.90 13.01 35.37
N THR A 749 -8.26 14.25 35.06
CA THR A 749 -9.11 14.61 33.92
C THR A 749 -8.46 14.28 32.57
N VAL A 750 -9.30 13.89 31.61
CA VAL A 750 -8.94 13.69 30.21
C VAL A 750 -9.18 14.96 29.42
N ILE A 751 -8.17 15.38 28.68
CA ILE A 751 -8.17 16.60 27.89
C ILE A 751 -7.81 16.30 26.44
N GLN A 752 -8.15 17.21 25.55
CA GLN A 752 -7.56 17.26 24.22
C GLN A 752 -6.21 17.98 24.26
N TRP A 753 -5.23 17.45 23.51
CA TRP A 753 -3.96 18.10 23.27
C TRP A 753 -3.41 17.71 21.88
N GLU A 754 -2.55 18.54 21.30
CA GLU A 754 -1.75 18.20 20.12
C GLU A 754 -1.07 16.84 20.27
N CYS A 755 -1.20 15.99 19.25
CA CYS A 755 -0.66 14.63 19.31
C CYS A 755 0.87 14.65 19.29
N ASN A 756 1.51 14.03 20.28
CA ASN A 756 2.96 14.07 20.47
C ASN A 756 3.59 12.70 20.79
N ASP A 757 2.84 11.63 20.55
CA ASP A 757 3.24 10.23 20.78
C ASP A 757 3.61 9.86 22.23
N SER A 758 3.26 10.71 23.21
CA SER A 758 3.47 10.40 24.62
C SER A 758 2.58 9.25 25.08
N ASN A 759 3.07 8.46 26.05
CA ASN A 759 2.30 7.32 26.56
C ASN A 759 0.99 7.74 27.25
N ASP A 760 0.85 8.99 27.70
CA ASP A 760 -0.40 9.50 28.27
C ASP A 760 -1.48 9.79 27.21
N GLN A 761 -1.13 9.84 25.93
CA GLN A 761 -2.05 9.93 24.79
C GLN A 761 -2.29 8.57 24.10
N LYS A 762 -1.62 7.51 24.55
CA LYS A 762 -1.75 6.14 24.01
C LYS A 762 -2.75 5.33 24.82
N TRP A 763 -3.61 4.62 24.12
CA TRP A 763 -4.73 3.88 24.70
C TRP A 763 -4.72 2.42 24.25
N ILE A 764 -4.82 1.49 25.20
CA ILE A 764 -5.10 0.08 24.94
C ILE A 764 -6.63 -0.05 24.83
N VAL A 765 -7.12 -0.44 23.65
CA VAL A 765 -8.55 -0.55 23.35
C VAL A 765 -8.90 -2.02 23.16
N GLU A 766 -9.64 -2.58 24.13
CA GLU A 766 -10.01 -3.98 24.15
C GLU A 766 -11.52 -4.10 23.99
N GLY A 767 -11.93 -4.66 22.85
CA GLY A 767 -13.33 -4.89 22.55
C GLY A 767 -13.69 -6.37 22.68
N SER A 768 -14.84 -6.63 23.31
CA SER A 768 -15.42 -7.97 23.38
C SER A 768 -16.92 -7.92 23.11
N LEU A 769 -17.47 -9.03 22.62
CA LEU A 769 -18.92 -9.20 22.57
C LEU A 769 -19.47 -9.36 23.98
N GLU A 770 -20.77 -9.09 24.13
CA GLU A 770 -21.45 -9.33 25.39
C GLU A 770 -21.28 -10.78 25.85
N THR A 771 -20.79 -10.94 27.08
CA THR A 771 -20.57 -12.24 27.71
C THR A 771 -21.89 -12.75 28.28
N LEU A 772 -22.31 -13.96 27.88
CA LEU A 772 -23.47 -14.61 28.48
C LEU A 772 -23.06 -15.30 29.79
N LYS A 773 -23.94 -15.27 30.80
CA LYS A 773 -23.70 -15.90 32.11
C LYS A 773 -24.83 -16.86 32.47
N GLY A 774 -24.43 -18.01 32.99
CA GLY A 774 -25.31 -19.11 33.36
C GLY A 774 -25.21 -19.46 34.83
N THR A 775 -25.79 -20.61 35.21
CA THR A 775 -25.69 -21.14 36.59
C THR A 775 -24.40 -21.95 36.78
N LEU A 776 -24.03 -22.74 35.78
CA LEU A 776 -22.83 -23.56 35.71
C LEU A 776 -21.76 -22.95 34.80
N ILE A 777 -22.11 -21.92 34.04
CA ILE A 777 -21.24 -21.18 33.13
C ILE A 777 -20.96 -19.81 33.74
N GLU A 778 -19.75 -19.60 34.23
CA GLU A 778 -19.32 -18.31 34.83
C GLU A 778 -19.26 -17.21 33.76
N SER A 779 -18.69 -17.55 32.60
CA SER A 779 -18.69 -16.70 31.42
C SER A 779 -18.75 -17.56 30.16
N LEU A 780 -19.56 -17.11 29.20
CA LEU A 780 -19.50 -17.52 27.80
C LEU A 780 -19.12 -16.30 26.97
N GLU A 781 -17.83 -16.17 26.70
CA GLU A 781 -17.26 -15.13 25.84
C GLU A 781 -17.54 -15.49 24.38
N LEU A 782 -18.49 -14.80 23.75
CA LEU A 782 -18.79 -15.02 22.33
C LEU A 782 -17.67 -14.41 21.48
N LYS A 783 -17.20 -15.17 20.49
CA LYS A 783 -16.20 -14.75 19.49
C LYS A 783 -16.77 -14.72 18.07
N ASP A 784 -17.96 -15.29 17.88
CA ASP A 784 -18.71 -15.30 16.62
C ASP A 784 -19.32 -13.93 16.29
N VAL A 785 -18.53 -13.07 15.66
CA VAL A 785 -18.90 -11.67 15.36
C VAL A 785 -20.11 -11.52 14.44
N ASP A 786 -20.35 -12.48 13.56
CA ASP A 786 -21.40 -12.39 12.54
C ASP A 786 -22.76 -12.81 13.10
N TYR A 787 -22.77 -13.77 14.03
CA TYR A 787 -24.01 -14.38 14.52
C TYR A 787 -24.19 -14.31 16.05
N TYR A 788 -23.36 -13.56 16.79
CA TYR A 788 -23.40 -13.48 18.26
C TYR A 788 -24.79 -13.22 18.86
N THR A 789 -25.61 -12.37 18.23
CA THR A 789 -26.98 -12.06 18.72
C THR A 789 -27.92 -13.26 18.71
N LYS A 790 -27.53 -14.34 18.03
CA LYS A 790 -28.28 -15.59 17.94
C LYS A 790 -27.85 -16.60 19.00
N TRP A 791 -26.67 -16.43 19.61
CA TRP A 791 -26.24 -17.29 20.69
C TRP A 791 -27.04 -17.01 21.96
N LYS A 792 -27.50 -18.06 22.65
CA LYS A 792 -28.31 -17.94 23.86
C LYS A 792 -27.97 -19.06 24.85
N LEU A 793 -28.27 -18.82 26.13
CA LEU A 793 -28.27 -19.86 27.15
C LEU A 793 -29.70 -20.38 27.37
N GLY A 794 -29.82 -21.70 27.46
CA GLY A 794 -31.03 -22.42 27.80
C GLY A 794 -30.82 -23.24 29.07
N ASN A 795 -31.90 -23.52 29.78
CA ASN A 795 -31.90 -24.39 30.95
C ASN A 795 -32.77 -25.62 30.68
N ASN A 796 -32.45 -26.73 31.35
CA ASN A 796 -33.24 -27.97 31.29
C ASN A 796 -33.38 -28.54 29.87
N LEU A 797 -32.25 -28.85 29.23
CA LEU A 797 -32.19 -29.45 27.90
C LEU A 797 -32.99 -30.77 27.84
N GLN A 798 -33.99 -30.86 26.98
CA GLN A 798 -34.88 -32.01 26.86
C GLN A 798 -35.52 -32.09 25.46
N THR A 799 -36.38 -33.07 25.21
CA THR A 799 -37.18 -33.11 23.98
C THR A 799 -38.04 -31.85 23.85
N SER A 800 -38.27 -31.38 22.63
CA SER A 800 -38.86 -30.08 22.27
C SER A 800 -38.01 -28.85 22.60
N SER A 801 -36.81 -29.00 23.16
CA SER A 801 -35.89 -27.86 23.35
C SER A 801 -35.34 -27.39 22.01
N LEU A 802 -35.28 -26.07 21.81
CA LEU A 802 -34.64 -25.45 20.64
C LEU A 802 -33.14 -25.75 20.63
N ILE A 803 -32.61 -26.02 19.43
CA ILE A 803 -31.21 -26.39 19.22
C ILE A 803 -30.36 -25.16 18.90
N PHE A 804 -30.86 -24.29 18.02
CA PHE A 804 -30.16 -23.08 17.55
C PHE A 804 -30.97 -21.84 17.87
N GLY A 805 -30.31 -20.69 18.03
CA GLY A 805 -31.01 -19.43 18.29
C GLY A 805 -31.48 -18.68 17.03
N ASP A 806 -31.12 -19.17 15.85
CA ASP A 806 -31.48 -18.64 14.52
C ASP A 806 -32.32 -19.62 13.67
N ARG A 807 -32.74 -20.75 14.23
CA ARG A 807 -33.62 -21.75 13.60
C ARG A 807 -34.65 -22.25 14.61
N ASP A 808 -35.72 -22.85 14.11
CA ASP A 808 -36.82 -23.41 14.91
C ASP A 808 -36.70 -24.93 15.12
N PHE A 809 -35.53 -25.51 14.85
CA PHE A 809 -35.26 -26.94 15.06
C PHE A 809 -35.23 -27.29 16.55
N THR A 810 -35.86 -28.41 16.91
CA THR A 810 -35.96 -28.89 18.28
C THR A 810 -35.51 -30.34 18.40
N PHE A 811 -35.07 -30.78 19.58
CA PHE A 811 -34.79 -32.21 19.81
C PHE A 811 -36.08 -33.03 19.88
N ILE A 812 -36.10 -34.20 19.24
CA ILE A 812 -37.19 -35.19 19.36
C ILE A 812 -36.77 -36.43 20.16
N SER A 813 -35.46 -36.62 20.36
CA SER A 813 -34.90 -37.55 21.35
C SER A 813 -33.75 -36.89 22.10
N MET A 814 -33.52 -37.31 23.35
CA MET A 814 -32.41 -36.81 24.18
C MET A 814 -31.94 -37.92 25.12
N PRO A 815 -30.62 -38.24 25.16
CA PRO A 815 -30.06 -39.18 26.14
C PRO A 815 -30.30 -38.74 27.58
N THR A 816 -30.62 -39.67 28.48
CA THR A 816 -30.89 -39.40 29.90
C THR A 816 -29.72 -38.72 30.62
N GLU A 817 -28.51 -39.02 30.18
CA GLU A 817 -27.24 -38.53 30.70
C GLU A 817 -27.06 -37.03 30.42
N ILE A 818 -27.65 -36.52 29.32
CA ILE A 818 -27.55 -35.12 28.88
C ILE A 818 -28.85 -34.36 29.19
N ALA A 819 -29.99 -35.06 29.32
CA ALA A 819 -31.26 -34.44 29.67
C ALA A 819 -31.18 -33.66 31.01
N GLY A 820 -31.78 -32.48 31.06
CA GLY A 820 -31.75 -31.58 32.22
C GLY A 820 -30.56 -30.63 32.30
N SER A 821 -29.62 -30.68 31.34
CA SER A 821 -28.45 -29.81 31.32
C SER A 821 -28.80 -28.33 31.14
N GLU A 822 -27.96 -27.44 31.66
CA GLU A 822 -27.83 -26.08 31.13
C GLU A 822 -27.12 -26.17 29.76
N TYR A 823 -27.52 -25.38 28.77
CA TYR A 823 -27.02 -25.56 27.41
C TYR A 823 -26.92 -24.26 26.61
N ILE A 824 -26.11 -24.30 25.57
CA ILE A 824 -25.78 -23.18 24.70
C ILE A 824 -26.47 -23.42 23.37
N LEU A 825 -27.43 -22.56 23.03
CA LEU A 825 -27.98 -22.49 21.70
C LEU A 825 -26.98 -21.71 20.85
N THR A 826 -26.28 -22.39 19.95
CA THR A 826 -25.41 -21.76 18.96
C THR A 826 -26.26 -21.16 17.82
N ALA A 827 -25.66 -20.38 16.93
CA ALA A 827 -26.30 -20.11 15.64
C ALA A 827 -26.02 -21.29 14.69
N CYS A 828 -27.04 -21.74 13.95
CA CYS A 828 -26.88 -22.75 12.90
C CYS A 828 -25.96 -22.21 11.79
N ASP A 829 -26.03 -20.91 11.52
CA ASP A 829 -25.18 -20.24 10.51
C ASP A 829 -23.74 -20.00 10.97
N SER A 830 -23.39 -20.19 12.25
CA SER A 830 -21.98 -20.16 12.68
C SER A 830 -21.14 -21.24 12.04
N LYS A 831 -21.75 -22.24 11.36
CA LYS A 831 -21.05 -23.21 10.51
C LYS A 831 -20.30 -22.58 9.32
N TYR A 832 -20.60 -21.31 9.00
CA TYR A 832 -19.89 -20.56 7.96
C TYR A 832 -18.63 -19.87 8.50
N SER A 833 -18.45 -19.82 9.82
CA SER A 833 -17.27 -19.26 10.44
C SER A 833 -16.14 -20.29 10.50
N ILE A 834 -14.92 -19.83 10.28
CA ILE A 834 -13.68 -20.62 10.31
C ILE A 834 -12.83 -20.33 11.57
N ASN A 835 -13.37 -19.53 12.49
CA ASN A 835 -12.66 -19.03 13.68
C ASN A 835 -13.18 -19.69 14.96
N GLU A 836 -12.54 -19.39 16.09
CA GLU A 836 -13.10 -19.70 17.41
C GLU A 836 -14.48 -19.03 17.57
N LEU A 837 -15.48 -19.76 18.06
CA LEU A 837 -16.86 -19.27 18.15
C LEU A 837 -17.22 -18.78 19.54
N ALA A 838 -16.71 -19.44 20.58
CA ALA A 838 -16.87 -18.99 21.96
C ALA A 838 -15.80 -19.56 22.90
N ALA A 839 -15.63 -18.95 24.07
CA ALA A 839 -14.89 -19.51 25.19
C ALA A 839 -15.77 -19.60 26.43
N LEU A 840 -15.87 -20.79 27.00
CA LEU A 840 -16.68 -21.08 28.18
C LEU A 840 -15.77 -21.23 29.40
N THR A 841 -16.03 -20.48 30.47
CA THR A 841 -15.41 -20.66 31.79
C THR A 841 -16.42 -21.26 32.75
N ALA A 842 -16.01 -22.30 33.49
CA ALA A 842 -16.90 -23.05 34.36
C ALA A 842 -17.07 -22.37 35.73
N ALA A 843 -18.32 -22.21 36.20
CA ALA A 843 -18.60 -21.70 37.55
C ALA A 843 -18.40 -22.78 38.64
N LYS A 844 -18.40 -24.05 38.25
CA LYS A 844 -18.27 -25.24 39.11
C LYS A 844 -17.51 -26.33 38.36
N ASP A 845 -17.21 -27.44 39.04
CA ASP A 845 -16.73 -28.64 38.36
C ASP A 845 -17.86 -29.21 37.48
N ILE A 846 -17.65 -29.24 36.16
CA ILE A 846 -18.67 -29.58 35.17
C ILE A 846 -18.17 -30.55 34.11
N THR A 847 -19.08 -31.35 33.56
CA THR A 847 -18.90 -32.04 32.28
C THR A 847 -19.51 -31.19 31.17
N VAL A 848 -18.71 -30.83 30.17
CA VAL A 848 -19.14 -30.18 28.94
C VAL A 848 -19.40 -31.25 27.88
N TYR A 849 -20.57 -31.21 27.26
CA TYR A 849 -20.99 -32.05 26.15
C TYR A 849 -21.09 -31.20 24.88
N VAL A 850 -20.56 -31.69 23.76
CA VAL A 850 -20.73 -31.08 22.43
C VAL A 850 -21.38 -32.08 21.51
N GLY A 851 -22.58 -31.76 21.01
CA GLY A 851 -23.32 -32.57 20.05
C GLY A 851 -22.99 -32.13 18.63
N MET A 852 -22.24 -32.95 17.90
CA MET A 852 -21.84 -32.70 16.50
C MET A 852 -22.80 -33.40 15.54
N ASP A 853 -23.21 -32.72 14.47
CA ASP A 853 -23.96 -33.34 13.35
C ASP A 853 -23.15 -34.52 12.79
N THR A 854 -23.76 -35.71 12.74
CA THR A 854 -23.08 -36.95 12.30
C THR A 854 -22.63 -36.92 10.84
N ARG A 855 -23.08 -35.93 10.05
CA ARG A 855 -22.67 -35.74 8.64
C ARG A 855 -21.38 -34.95 8.48
N VAL A 856 -20.81 -34.42 9.58
CA VAL A 856 -19.49 -33.79 9.55
C VAL A 856 -18.44 -34.87 9.34
N GLU A 857 -17.78 -34.87 8.18
CA GLU A 857 -16.84 -35.91 7.78
C GLU A 857 -15.48 -35.78 8.48
N ASN A 858 -15.06 -34.53 8.75
CA ASN A 858 -13.81 -34.22 9.43
C ASN A 858 -14.12 -33.46 10.72
N LEU A 859 -13.92 -34.12 11.86
CA LEU A 859 -14.13 -33.46 13.15
C LEU A 859 -13.11 -32.33 13.34
N PRO A 860 -13.54 -31.18 13.88
CA PRO A 860 -12.68 -30.02 14.03
C PRO A 860 -11.59 -30.28 15.07
N GLN A 861 -10.40 -29.71 14.84
CA GLN A 861 -9.20 -30.01 15.63
C GLN A 861 -9.34 -29.69 17.12
N TRP A 862 -10.15 -28.70 17.51
CA TRP A 862 -10.37 -28.31 18.91
C TRP A 862 -11.13 -29.37 19.72
N LEU A 863 -11.80 -30.32 19.04
CA LEU A 863 -12.38 -31.51 19.67
C LEU A 863 -11.34 -32.62 19.89
N SER A 864 -10.09 -32.44 19.45
CA SER A 864 -8.98 -33.36 19.77
C SER A 864 -8.78 -33.42 21.28
N GLY A 865 -8.86 -34.64 21.83
CA GLY A 865 -8.78 -34.89 23.28
C GLY A 865 -10.13 -34.92 24.01
N TRP A 866 -11.24 -34.69 23.32
CA TRP A 866 -12.58 -34.95 23.87
C TRP A 866 -12.94 -36.44 23.74
N THR A 867 -13.73 -36.96 24.70
CA THR A 867 -14.15 -38.36 24.69
C THR A 867 -15.47 -38.51 23.93
N ASN A 868 -15.48 -39.31 22.85
CA ASN A 868 -16.72 -39.68 22.18
C ASN A 868 -17.58 -40.56 23.12
N THR A 869 -18.82 -40.14 23.38
CA THR A 869 -19.72 -40.85 24.30
C THR A 869 -20.55 -41.94 23.63
N ASN A 870 -20.62 -41.93 22.29
CA ASN A 870 -21.57 -42.71 21.47
C ASN A 870 -23.05 -42.44 21.80
N LEU A 871 -23.36 -41.41 22.60
CA LEU A 871 -24.72 -40.95 22.86
C LEU A 871 -25.19 -40.11 21.67
N THR A 872 -26.42 -40.36 21.21
CA THR A 872 -27.01 -39.64 20.08
C THR A 872 -28.34 -38.99 20.43
N ALA A 873 -28.62 -37.84 19.80
CA ALA A 873 -29.91 -37.16 19.86
C ALA A 873 -30.38 -36.82 18.45
N ASN A 874 -31.68 -36.95 18.19
CA ASN A 874 -32.29 -36.64 16.90
C ASN A 874 -33.07 -35.33 16.98
N SER A 875 -33.02 -34.53 15.92
CA SER A 875 -33.77 -33.28 15.79
C SER A 875 -35.00 -33.40 14.90
N SER A 876 -35.89 -32.41 14.97
CA SER A 876 -37.10 -32.29 14.16
C SER A 876 -36.84 -32.09 12.67
N ASN A 877 -35.61 -31.76 12.28
CA ASN A 877 -35.16 -31.66 10.89
C ASN A 877 -34.32 -32.86 10.44
N GLU A 878 -34.51 -34.02 11.07
CA GLU A 878 -33.88 -35.30 10.71
C GLU A 878 -32.34 -35.30 10.81
N VAL A 879 -31.77 -34.45 11.67
CA VAL A 879 -30.33 -34.47 11.97
C VAL A 879 -30.07 -35.29 13.21
N THR A 880 -29.08 -36.16 13.12
CA THR A 880 -28.55 -36.91 14.26
C THR A 880 -27.30 -36.20 14.77
N PHE A 881 -27.24 -35.97 16.08
CA PHE A 881 -26.08 -35.42 16.77
C PHE A 881 -25.37 -36.53 17.54
N ASN A 882 -24.04 -36.64 17.40
CA ASN A 882 -23.19 -37.48 18.24
C ASN A 882 -22.47 -36.63 19.29
N PHE A 883 -22.54 -37.03 20.57
CA PHE A 883 -22.01 -36.24 21.67
C PHE A 883 -20.59 -36.63 22.08
N TYR A 884 -19.74 -35.61 22.23
CA TYR A 884 -18.40 -35.68 22.81
C TYR A 884 -18.42 -35.02 24.18
N LYS A 885 -17.58 -35.47 25.12
CA LYS A 885 -17.49 -34.89 26.45
C LYS A 885 -16.08 -34.52 26.88
N LYS A 886 -15.98 -33.50 27.74
CA LYS A 886 -14.77 -33.09 28.46
C LYS A 886 -15.14 -32.58 29.85
N GLU A 887 -14.41 -33.00 30.86
CA GLU A 887 -14.59 -32.55 32.25
C GLU A 887 -13.62 -31.39 32.51
N ILE A 888 -14.13 -30.32 33.13
CA ILE A 888 -13.37 -29.12 33.49
C ILE A 888 -13.75 -28.68 34.91
N LYS A 889 -12.78 -28.11 35.64
CA LYS A 889 -12.98 -27.63 37.02
C LYS A 889 -13.49 -26.20 37.07
N ALA A 890 -14.01 -25.78 38.23
CA ALA A 890 -14.38 -24.39 38.48
C ALA A 890 -13.20 -23.44 38.14
N GLY A 891 -13.48 -22.40 37.34
CA GLY A 891 -12.51 -21.44 36.82
C GLY A 891 -11.71 -21.89 35.58
N GLU A 892 -11.80 -23.15 35.16
CA GLU A 892 -11.15 -23.61 33.92
C GLU A 892 -11.96 -23.19 32.67
N LYS A 893 -11.22 -22.92 31.59
CA LYS A 893 -11.76 -22.44 30.30
C LYS A 893 -11.71 -23.53 29.23
N VAL A 894 -12.76 -23.65 28.44
CA VAL A 894 -12.82 -24.47 27.23
C VAL A 894 -13.18 -23.63 26.01
N ILE A 895 -12.44 -23.80 24.92
CA ILE A 895 -12.71 -23.11 23.65
C ILE A 895 -13.67 -23.96 22.81
N LEU A 896 -14.70 -23.32 22.27
CA LEU A 896 -15.65 -23.87 21.32
C LEU A 896 -15.31 -23.27 19.94
N GLY A 897 -14.76 -24.09 19.05
CA GLY A 897 -14.29 -23.67 17.72
C GLY A 897 -15.32 -23.89 16.62
N GLU A 898 -14.86 -23.86 15.37
CA GLU A 898 -15.67 -24.13 14.17
C GLU A 898 -16.16 -25.60 14.08
N ASN A 899 -17.16 -25.90 13.24
CA ASN A 899 -17.82 -27.22 13.23
C ASN A 899 -17.21 -28.24 12.25
N GLY A 900 -16.27 -27.85 11.41
CA GLY A 900 -15.51 -28.65 10.45
C GLY A 900 -16.08 -28.64 9.03
N GLN A 901 -17.32 -28.19 8.82
CA GLN A 901 -18.03 -28.34 7.54
C GLN A 901 -19.25 -27.41 7.46
N SER A 902 -19.43 -26.72 6.34
CA SER A 902 -20.56 -25.78 6.15
C SER A 902 -21.66 -26.33 5.21
N SER A 903 -21.31 -27.24 4.31
CA SER A 903 -22.21 -27.84 3.33
C SER A 903 -22.93 -29.08 3.87
N TYR A 904 -24.24 -29.17 3.63
CA TYR A 904 -25.12 -30.30 3.98
C TYR A 904 -25.18 -30.70 5.47
N CYS A 905 -24.64 -29.89 6.36
CA CYS A 905 -24.68 -30.08 7.81
C CYS A 905 -25.16 -28.81 8.53
N VAL A 906 -25.43 -28.96 9.83
CA VAL A 906 -25.73 -27.86 10.75
C VAL A 906 -24.57 -27.65 11.73
N ASN A 907 -24.57 -26.51 12.43
CA ASN A 907 -23.61 -26.27 13.50
C ASN A 907 -23.86 -27.24 14.70
N TYR A 908 -22.95 -27.26 15.67
CA TYR A 908 -23.09 -28.08 16.88
C TYR A 908 -23.90 -27.39 17.98
N ILE A 909 -24.28 -28.14 19.00
CA ILE A 909 -24.80 -27.64 20.28
C ILE A 909 -23.83 -27.98 21.41
N ALA A 910 -23.78 -27.17 22.47
CA ALA A 910 -23.06 -27.49 23.69
C ALA A 910 -23.99 -27.54 24.91
N ALA A 911 -23.73 -28.44 25.85
CA ALA A 911 -24.49 -28.61 27.08
C ALA A 911 -23.53 -28.85 28.27
N VAL A 912 -23.90 -28.43 29.47
CA VAL A 912 -23.09 -28.57 30.68
C VAL A 912 -23.89 -29.15 31.84
N LYS A 913 -23.23 -30.01 32.62
CA LYS A 913 -23.76 -30.56 33.88
C LYS A 913 -22.71 -30.50 34.97
N GLU A 914 -23.15 -30.24 36.20
CA GLU A 914 -22.31 -30.34 37.40
C GLU A 914 -21.83 -31.78 37.61
N ILE A 915 -20.56 -31.94 37.96
CA ILE A 915 -19.99 -33.23 38.37
C ILE A 915 -20.39 -33.48 39.82
N GLU A 916 -21.21 -34.49 40.07
CA GLU A 916 -21.56 -34.88 41.43
C GLU A 916 -20.34 -35.47 42.15
N THR A 917 -19.74 -34.72 43.08
CA THR A 917 -18.72 -35.27 43.98
C THR A 917 -19.41 -36.18 45.00
N ALA A 918 -19.13 -37.48 44.97
CA ALA A 918 -19.60 -38.41 46.00
C ALA A 918 -19.14 -37.94 47.40
N PRO A 919 -20.00 -37.96 48.43
CA PRO A 919 -19.59 -37.63 49.79
C PRO A 919 -18.55 -38.63 50.33
N PRO A 920 -17.73 -38.26 51.32
CA PRO A 920 -16.65 -39.12 51.82
C PRO A 920 -17.23 -40.40 52.42
N VAL A 921 -16.82 -41.56 51.90
CA VAL A 921 -17.25 -42.88 52.38
C VAL A 921 -16.60 -43.18 53.73
N THR A 922 -17.43 -43.37 54.77
CA THR A 922 -17.00 -43.93 56.06
C THR A 922 -17.28 -45.44 56.07
N THR A 923 -16.27 -46.25 56.37
CA THR A 923 -16.29 -47.72 56.30
C THR A 923 -17.12 -48.35 57.42
N THR A 924 -18.03 -49.27 57.12
CA THR A 924 -18.36 -50.40 58.01
C THR A 924 -18.89 -51.59 57.22
N THR A 925 -18.35 -52.78 57.50
CA THR A 925 -18.50 -54.03 56.74
C THR A 925 -19.52 -54.99 57.39
N ASN A 926 -20.01 -55.95 56.56
CA ASN A 926 -20.57 -57.29 56.86
C ASN A 926 -22.11 -57.40 57.09
N ILE A 927 -22.88 -58.39 56.57
CA ILE A 927 -22.65 -59.67 55.86
C ILE A 927 -23.93 -60.05 55.02
N VAL A 928 -23.69 -60.91 54.03
CA VAL A 928 -24.51 -61.56 52.98
C VAL A 928 -25.66 -62.48 53.47
N THR A 929 -26.71 -62.63 52.65
CA THR A 929 -27.43 -63.90 52.46
C THR A 929 -27.89 -64.06 50.99
N THR A 930 -27.64 -65.23 50.40
CA THR A 930 -27.89 -65.62 48.98
C THR A 930 -28.99 -66.68 48.91
N THR A 931 -29.71 -66.85 47.79
CA THR A 931 -29.88 -68.15 47.06
C THR A 931 -30.53 -67.99 45.65
N THR A 932 -29.96 -68.76 44.72
CA THR A 932 -30.14 -69.18 43.31
C THR A 932 -31.56 -69.44 42.74
N THR A 933 -31.74 -69.53 41.39
CA THR A 933 -32.17 -70.74 40.59
C THR A 933 -32.28 -70.47 39.05
N THR A 934 -32.24 -71.56 38.27
CA THR A 934 -31.80 -71.86 36.87
C THR A 934 -32.89 -71.85 35.76
N THR A 935 -32.42 -71.89 34.49
CA THR A 935 -33.04 -71.80 33.13
C THR A 935 -33.72 -73.07 32.54
N THR A 936 -34.64 -72.91 31.57
CA THR A 936 -34.99 -73.92 30.52
C THR A 936 -35.57 -73.31 29.21
N THR A 937 -35.43 -74.04 28.10
CA THR A 937 -35.58 -73.67 26.66
C THR A 937 -36.81 -74.31 25.96
N THR A 938 -37.32 -73.74 24.85
CA THR A 938 -38.16 -74.43 23.81
C THR A 938 -38.17 -73.70 22.43
N THR A 939 -38.35 -74.45 21.33
CA THR A 939 -38.24 -74.08 19.88
C THR A 939 -39.46 -74.53 19.02
N ALA A 940 -39.66 -73.89 17.83
CA ALA A 940 -40.25 -74.36 16.52
C ALA A 940 -41.38 -73.44 15.90
N PRO A 941 -41.73 -73.46 14.57
CA PRO A 941 -41.06 -73.91 13.32
C PRO A 941 -41.17 -72.93 12.08
N ILE A 942 -40.67 -73.39 10.92
CA ILE A 942 -40.40 -72.69 9.62
C ILE A 942 -41.53 -72.93 8.58
N THR A 943 -41.83 -71.97 7.68
CA THR A 943 -42.63 -72.17 6.44
C THR A 943 -41.90 -71.65 5.19
N ALA A 944 -42.10 -72.31 4.06
CA ALA A 944 -41.34 -72.21 2.80
C ALA A 944 -41.50 -70.89 2.00
N GLU A 945 -40.42 -70.50 1.31
CA GLU A 945 -40.28 -69.28 0.49
C GLU A 945 -41.14 -69.27 -0.79
N PRO A 946 -41.79 -68.14 -1.16
CA PRO A 946 -42.48 -67.96 -2.44
C PRO A 946 -41.49 -67.79 -3.60
N THR A 947 -41.83 -68.31 -4.78
CA THR A 947 -41.04 -68.19 -6.03
C THR A 947 -40.92 -66.71 -6.44
N ARG A 948 -39.69 -66.18 -6.47
CA ARG A 948 -39.37 -64.75 -6.71
C ARG A 948 -39.04 -64.51 -8.19
N ASN A 949 -39.73 -63.56 -8.82
CA ASN A 949 -39.46 -63.13 -10.19
C ASN A 949 -38.67 -61.81 -10.15
N TYR A 950 -37.34 -61.92 -10.05
CA TYR A 950 -36.47 -60.78 -9.73
C TYR A 950 -36.55 -59.68 -10.78
N GLY A 951 -36.82 -58.46 -10.32
CA GLY A 951 -36.94 -57.24 -11.12
C GLY A 951 -38.37 -56.81 -11.43
N ASP A 952 -39.36 -57.71 -11.29
CA ASP A 952 -40.78 -57.47 -11.62
C ASP A 952 -41.52 -56.92 -10.39
N ALA A 953 -41.29 -55.63 -10.12
CA ALA A 953 -41.75 -54.92 -8.94
C ALA A 953 -43.27 -54.67 -8.96
N ASN A 954 -43.88 -54.53 -10.13
CA ASN A 954 -45.31 -54.34 -10.25
C ASN A 954 -46.10 -55.67 -10.40
N CYS A 955 -45.39 -56.81 -10.54
CA CYS A 955 -45.93 -58.17 -10.68
C CYS A 955 -46.78 -58.39 -11.94
N ASP A 956 -46.47 -57.71 -13.04
CA ASP A 956 -47.15 -57.89 -14.33
C ASP A 956 -46.54 -59.03 -15.18
N GLY A 957 -45.39 -59.56 -14.76
CA GLY A 957 -44.69 -60.68 -15.39
C GLY A 957 -43.48 -60.27 -16.25
N ASP A 958 -43.31 -58.98 -16.56
CA ASP A 958 -42.30 -58.47 -17.47
C ASP A 958 -41.37 -57.44 -16.79
N VAL A 959 -40.07 -57.73 -16.67
CA VAL A 959 -39.10 -56.79 -16.07
C VAL A 959 -38.79 -55.64 -17.03
N ASN A 960 -39.35 -54.46 -16.78
CA ASN A 960 -39.24 -53.29 -17.65
C ASN A 960 -39.17 -51.95 -16.89
N ILE A 961 -39.16 -50.82 -17.61
CA ILE A 961 -38.98 -49.49 -16.99
C ILE A 961 -40.13 -49.13 -16.03
N SER A 962 -41.30 -49.74 -16.20
CA SER A 962 -42.46 -49.53 -15.33
C SER A 962 -42.18 -50.00 -13.90
N ASP A 963 -41.37 -51.05 -13.72
CA ASP A 963 -40.94 -51.54 -12.41
C ASP A 963 -40.03 -50.53 -11.70
N VAL A 964 -39.11 -49.91 -12.45
CA VAL A 964 -38.21 -48.86 -11.94
C VAL A 964 -39.02 -47.66 -11.45
N VAL A 965 -40.04 -47.26 -12.22
CA VAL A 965 -40.92 -46.15 -11.86
C VAL A 965 -41.73 -46.50 -10.61
N MET A 966 -42.28 -47.72 -10.54
CA MET A 966 -43.02 -48.20 -9.38
C MET A 966 -42.16 -48.13 -8.10
N ILE A 967 -40.91 -48.61 -8.16
CA ILE A 967 -39.98 -48.53 -7.02
C ILE A 967 -39.67 -47.08 -6.63
N LYS A 968 -39.34 -46.22 -7.59
CA LYS A 968 -39.02 -44.81 -7.28
C LYS A 968 -40.21 -44.07 -6.68
N CYS A 969 -41.43 -44.31 -7.17
CA CYS A 969 -42.64 -43.72 -6.59
C CYS A 969 -42.94 -44.27 -5.18
N TYR A 970 -42.71 -45.56 -4.95
CA TYR A 970 -42.84 -46.18 -3.63
C TYR A 970 -41.84 -45.58 -2.62
N LEU A 971 -40.57 -45.40 -3.02
CA LEU A 971 -39.55 -44.78 -2.17
C LEU A 971 -39.84 -43.30 -1.87
N LEU A 972 -40.49 -42.61 -2.80
CA LEU A 972 -40.90 -41.22 -2.62
C LEU A 972 -42.11 -41.09 -1.68
N ASN A 973 -43.10 -41.98 -1.77
CA ASN A 973 -44.28 -41.95 -0.91
C ASN A 973 -45.04 -43.30 -0.88
N ASN A 974 -44.60 -44.20 -0.01
CA ASN A 974 -45.16 -45.55 0.12
C ASN A 974 -46.62 -45.61 0.62
N LYS A 975 -47.14 -44.54 1.23
CA LYS A 975 -48.56 -44.44 1.63
C LYS A 975 -49.49 -44.16 0.46
N LYS A 976 -48.99 -43.50 -0.60
CA LYS A 976 -49.78 -43.15 -1.81
C LYS A 976 -49.56 -44.14 -2.96
N TYR A 977 -48.35 -44.67 -3.10
CA TYR A 977 -47.97 -45.62 -4.16
C TYR A 977 -47.42 -46.89 -3.52
N SER A 978 -48.31 -47.80 -3.16
CA SER A 978 -47.95 -49.06 -2.49
C SER A 978 -47.54 -50.13 -3.49
N ILE A 979 -46.47 -50.86 -3.20
CA ILE A 979 -46.09 -52.09 -3.90
C ILE A 979 -46.65 -53.28 -3.12
N SER A 980 -47.09 -54.33 -3.83
CA SER A 980 -47.58 -55.54 -3.19
C SER A 980 -46.46 -56.23 -2.40
N ALA A 981 -46.79 -57.08 -1.43
CA ALA A 981 -45.78 -57.83 -0.68
C ALA A 981 -44.87 -58.69 -1.60
N GLN A 982 -45.45 -59.28 -2.65
CA GLN A 982 -44.68 -60.03 -3.65
C GLN A 982 -43.83 -59.10 -4.54
N GLY A 983 -44.33 -57.91 -4.87
CA GLY A 983 -43.59 -56.90 -5.62
C GLY A 983 -42.41 -56.34 -4.83
N LEU A 984 -42.52 -56.20 -3.51
CA LEU A 984 -41.40 -55.79 -2.64
C LEU A 984 -40.32 -56.86 -2.58
N LEU A 985 -40.71 -58.14 -2.58
CA LEU A 985 -39.76 -59.23 -2.74
C LEU A 985 -39.12 -59.13 -4.14
N ASN A 986 -39.88 -59.15 -5.23
CA ASN A 986 -39.33 -59.12 -6.59
C ASN A 986 -38.45 -57.90 -6.88
N ALA A 987 -38.76 -56.74 -6.29
CA ALA A 987 -38.04 -55.48 -6.46
C ALA A 987 -36.67 -55.43 -5.78
N ASP A 988 -36.50 -56.11 -4.64
CA ASP A 988 -35.22 -56.16 -3.91
C ASP A 988 -34.26 -57.13 -4.63
N VAL A 989 -33.44 -56.56 -5.51
CA VAL A 989 -32.55 -57.29 -6.42
C VAL A 989 -31.08 -56.96 -6.20
N GLN A 990 -30.75 -56.04 -5.27
CA GLN A 990 -29.40 -55.64 -4.94
C GLN A 990 -29.18 -55.53 -3.42
N GLY A 991 -28.54 -56.57 -2.86
CA GLY A 991 -28.25 -56.67 -1.43
C GLY A 991 -29.36 -57.39 -0.67
N THR A 992 -29.71 -58.59 -1.13
CA THR A 992 -30.94 -59.32 -0.81
C THR A 992 -31.30 -59.29 0.69
N GLY A 993 -32.48 -58.77 1.03
CA GLY A 993 -32.99 -58.70 2.40
C GLY A 993 -32.72 -57.38 3.15
N ASN A 994 -32.07 -56.40 2.52
CA ASN A 994 -31.97 -55.03 3.04
C ASN A 994 -33.23 -54.19 2.78
N GLY A 995 -34.17 -54.73 1.99
CA GLY A 995 -35.42 -54.08 1.61
C GLY A 995 -35.25 -53.13 0.41
N VAL A 996 -36.35 -52.92 -0.31
CA VAL A 996 -36.35 -52.13 -1.55
C VAL A 996 -35.83 -50.72 -1.32
N ASN A 997 -34.80 -50.34 -2.04
CA ASN A 997 -34.14 -49.03 -1.99
C ASN A 997 -33.75 -48.54 -3.39
N SER A 998 -33.11 -47.38 -3.50
CA SER A 998 -32.84 -46.74 -4.79
C SER A 998 -31.83 -47.50 -5.65
N GLN A 999 -30.99 -48.36 -5.05
CA GLN A 999 -30.02 -49.18 -5.80
C GLN A 999 -30.74 -50.29 -6.56
N ASP A 1000 -31.82 -50.86 -6.02
CA ASP A 1000 -32.65 -51.83 -6.70
C ASP A 1000 -33.27 -51.28 -7.99
N ALA A 1001 -33.83 -50.07 -7.91
CA ALA A 1001 -34.37 -49.37 -9.07
C ALA A 1001 -33.28 -49.11 -10.13
N LEU A 1002 -32.06 -48.81 -9.71
CA LEU A 1002 -30.92 -48.58 -10.60
C LEU A 1002 -30.44 -49.88 -11.26
N ALA A 1003 -30.42 -51.00 -10.53
CA ALA A 1003 -30.07 -52.31 -11.05
C ALA A 1003 -31.06 -52.77 -12.14
N ILE A 1004 -32.37 -52.63 -11.88
CA ILE A 1004 -33.42 -52.96 -12.86
C ILE A 1004 -33.34 -52.02 -14.07
N GLN A 1005 -33.06 -50.73 -13.86
CA GLN A 1005 -32.87 -49.78 -14.96
C GLN A 1005 -31.66 -50.13 -15.84
N LYS A 1006 -30.54 -50.55 -15.25
CA LYS A 1006 -29.36 -51.01 -16.01
C LYS A 1006 -29.65 -52.29 -16.79
N TYR A 1007 -30.42 -53.21 -16.22
CA TYR A 1007 -30.83 -54.47 -16.87
C TYR A 1007 -31.75 -54.23 -18.07
N THR A 1008 -32.76 -53.37 -17.93
CA THR A 1008 -33.69 -53.01 -19.02
C THR A 1008 -33.03 -52.25 -20.17
N LEU A 1009 -31.92 -51.57 -19.90
CA LEU A 1009 -31.08 -50.91 -20.91
C LEU A 1009 -29.98 -51.83 -21.50
N SER A 1010 -29.97 -53.12 -21.14
CA SER A 1010 -28.96 -54.11 -21.54
C SER A 1010 -27.51 -53.72 -21.18
N LEU A 1011 -27.33 -52.87 -20.18
CA LEU A 1011 -26.01 -52.51 -19.64
C LEU A 1011 -25.46 -53.61 -18.73
N ILE A 1012 -26.34 -54.47 -18.21
CA ILE A 1012 -26.02 -55.72 -17.53
C ILE A 1012 -26.93 -56.82 -18.08
N ASN A 1013 -26.41 -58.03 -18.19
CA ASN A 1013 -27.12 -59.16 -18.82
C ASN A 1013 -27.94 -59.99 -17.83
N THR A 1014 -27.75 -59.78 -16.52
CA THR A 1014 -28.49 -60.43 -15.43
C THR A 1014 -28.58 -59.48 -14.24
N LEU A 1015 -29.65 -59.56 -13.46
CA LEU A 1015 -29.79 -58.79 -12.21
C LEU A 1015 -28.84 -59.32 -11.12
N PRO A 1016 -28.27 -58.45 -10.27
CA PRO A 1016 -27.25 -58.80 -9.29
C PRO A 1016 -27.85 -59.42 -8.02
N ILE A 1017 -28.52 -60.55 -8.18
CA ILE A 1017 -29.23 -61.27 -7.12
C ILE A 1017 -28.21 -62.11 -6.32
N GLN A 1018 -27.69 -61.58 -5.22
CA GLN A 1018 -26.99 -62.35 -4.17
C GLN A 1018 -27.38 -61.86 -2.79
#